data_AF-A0A362X431-F1
#
_entry.id   AF-A0A362X431-F1
#
_cell.length_a   1.000
_cell.length_b   1.000
_cell.length_c   1.000
_cell.angle_alpha   90.00
_cell.angle_beta   90.00
_cell.angle_gamma   90.00
#
_symmetry.space_group_name_H-M   'P 1'
#
loop_
_entity.id
_entity.type
_entity.pdbx_description
1 polymer ?
#
loop_
_entity_poly.entity_id
_entity_poly.type
_entity_poly.pdbx_seq_one_letter_code
_entity_poly.pdbx_strand_id
1 'polypeptide(L)'
;MTLFHSKFELIKLKSIFLIVIVGLTSIMGFAQSSIQCQSAKANDTIYYNFEFKNENAKAETFHLKITNLRTLACAYIVSDSIVTIQPHESYSGKLRVIISDRMPKGGKESCFISLENPSENCNETLEFISVRAKEHPFLLVTNEIIKEAQAKVKNYPWAKANLEAMLKELDAYKVPERKIVTKPRPVKVWSSFNYRPNDSEDVFRLCLAWKLTGKESYKAKAIQFIKEVCDKEEGYLSIGAATYGVQVHEGNFFLHLAAACDILFNEPEFSAEDRKHIKATFRYYLELNRKHMDPLGIMNHQASANAGAILSALFLQDVAEVEYLTKADGGMADQIGKGVMDDGWWFEGTANYCYLVVQRYSLVAQAFQNYGWDLYHRRFPVKFKSKDFENVKEGFTGMKFDNWGPVTQNTIGLKDMVTPYIPFMDENANVVATNDSNLKTPDSFYELAYRAYKLNDLAWVISKTKRDSWLSLMYGVPEIPEVEDPRTTSAFAPNVGLVALRSQGKATSPEQQIQAYFKYGTHGGWHGHFDRTNMIGLDRNGHKYFGAEMVWFGYGKPGYKECVQTSATHNMVIVDELQQEAVPSKQTLFYNGENMQATVVETKARWRKIPIWNAEKFPPWEDTDYDENFEPILQRRLSIVTDDYVVISDYISSNKKHNYDWLIHPVGFQTLEGAKKKGRVLDTLSHKKDSPYKYFADAQWYRINKGAVAQFNEEGHILDVYTLWPKKAQAFISDYPNGGKRRIMRNNPDRSTYGVRVNEKETAFLHVLEPYKGTSVISKTSSKNTNDLVVYLKDGRQHKYAINNLKEGNVTVLFSESLNGKIVRKEIIK
;
A
#
# COMPACT_ATOMS: atom_id res chain seq x y z
N MET A 1 -47.25 47.81 12.31
CA MET A 1 -48.64 47.54 11.90
C MET A 1 -48.67 46.15 11.26
N THR A 2 -48.94 45.08 12.01
CA THR A 2 -50.27 44.42 12.21
C THR A 2 -50.96 44.03 10.88
N LEU A 3 -51.52 42.83 10.61
CA LEU A 3 -51.74 41.53 11.28
C LEU A 3 -52.25 40.52 10.20
N PHE A 4 -51.90 39.22 10.35
CA PHE A 4 -52.68 37.98 10.08
C PHE A 4 -53.04 37.55 8.63
N HIS A 5 -52.47 36.44 8.12
CA HIS A 5 -52.85 35.01 8.26
C HIS A 5 -53.91 34.52 7.23
N SER A 6 -53.47 33.73 6.24
CA SER A 6 -54.18 32.50 5.84
C SER A 6 -53.18 31.50 5.23
N LYS A 7 -53.32 30.23 5.63
CA LYS A 7 -52.51 29.08 5.21
C LYS A 7 -53.01 28.57 3.86
N PHE A 8 -52.09 28.29 2.94
CA PHE A 8 -52.28 27.30 1.88
C PHE A 8 -51.00 26.46 1.76
N GLU A 9 -51.12 25.19 2.14
CA GLU A 9 -50.16 24.13 1.84
C GLU A 9 -50.27 23.73 0.37
N LEU A 10 -49.15 23.60 -0.33
CA LEU A 10 -49.07 22.78 -1.54
C LEU A 10 -47.69 22.07 -1.61
N ILE A 11 -47.73 20.78 -1.27
CA ILE A 11 -47.08 19.66 -1.96
C ILE A 11 -45.55 19.71 -2.09
N LYS A 12 -44.86 19.11 -1.10
CA LYS A 12 -43.54 18.49 -1.29
C LYS A 12 -43.75 17.02 -1.70
N LEU A 13 -43.36 16.66 -2.92
CA LEU A 13 -43.13 15.27 -3.30
C LEU A 13 -42.00 14.71 -2.42
N LYS A 14 -42.37 13.94 -1.39
CA LYS A 14 -41.50 12.93 -0.80
C LYS A 14 -41.71 11.66 -1.61
N SER A 15 -40.69 11.23 -2.35
CA SER A 15 -40.58 9.85 -2.80
C SER A 15 -40.45 8.97 -1.56
N ILE A 16 -41.59 8.49 -1.07
CA ILE A 16 -41.68 7.43 -0.08
C ILE A 16 -41.19 6.17 -0.79
N PHE A 17 -39.93 5.79 -0.53
CA PHE A 17 -39.55 4.39 -0.63
C PHE A 17 -40.44 3.67 0.38
N LEU A 18 -41.47 2.99 -0.12
CA LEU A 18 -42.26 2.05 0.64
C LEU A 18 -41.31 0.89 0.98
N ILE A 19 -40.56 1.03 2.07
CA ILE A 19 -39.97 -0.13 2.73
C ILE A 19 -41.16 -0.89 3.28
N VAL A 20 -41.62 -1.88 2.50
CA VAL A 20 -42.41 -2.96 3.07
C VAL A 20 -41.47 -3.71 4.00
N ILE A 21 -41.40 -3.27 5.26
CA ILE A 21 -40.95 -4.14 6.34
C ILE A 21 -42.09 -5.15 6.48
N VAL A 22 -42.04 -6.23 5.68
CA VAL A 22 -42.63 -7.47 6.14
C VAL A 22 -41.74 -7.86 7.31
N GLY A 23 -42.23 -7.63 8.52
CA GLY A 23 -41.69 -8.31 9.69
C GLY A 23 -41.98 -9.79 9.53
N LEU A 24 -41.18 -10.49 8.73
CA LEU A 24 -41.02 -11.92 8.82
C LEU A 24 -40.22 -12.14 10.10
N THR A 25 -40.92 -12.29 11.22
CA THR A 25 -40.35 -13.00 12.37
C THR A 25 -39.96 -14.38 11.87
N SER A 26 -38.66 -14.65 11.77
CA SER A 26 -38.16 -16.01 11.52
C SER A 26 -38.80 -16.94 12.53
N ILE A 27 -39.61 -17.87 12.04
CA ILE A 27 -40.36 -18.85 12.87
C ILE A 27 -39.42 -20.01 13.28
N MET A 28 -38.20 -20.05 12.73
CA MET A 28 -37.22 -21.11 12.96
C MET A 28 -35.90 -20.58 13.54
N GLY A 29 -35.29 -21.41 14.38
CA GLY A 29 -33.87 -21.34 14.70
C GLY A 29 -33.09 -22.39 13.90
N PHE A 30 -32.02 -22.00 13.22
CA PHE A 30 -31.10 -22.94 12.56
C PHE A 30 -29.86 -23.16 13.44
N ALA A 31 -29.49 -24.42 13.67
CA ALA A 31 -28.31 -24.77 14.46
C ALA A 31 -26.99 -24.70 13.66
N GLN A 32 -27.09 -24.65 12.32
CA GLN A 32 -25.95 -24.59 11.39
C GLN A 32 -26.13 -23.45 10.38
N SER A 33 -25.02 -23.04 9.74
CA SER A 33 -25.04 -22.10 8.62
C SER A 33 -26.06 -22.54 7.56
N SER A 34 -26.86 -21.59 7.08
CA SER A 34 -27.83 -21.82 5.99
C SER A 34 -27.17 -22.18 4.66
N ILE A 35 -25.85 -21.94 4.54
CA ILE A 35 -25.03 -22.31 3.38
C ILE A 35 -24.01 -23.36 3.79
N GLN A 36 -23.95 -24.46 3.05
CA GLN A 36 -22.92 -25.51 3.20
C GLN A 36 -22.23 -25.80 1.87
N CYS A 37 -20.92 -26.05 1.89
CA CYS A 37 -20.14 -26.36 0.70
C CYS A 37 -19.27 -27.60 0.90
N GLN A 38 -19.26 -28.50 -0.08
CA GLN A 38 -18.38 -29.67 -0.10
C GLN A 38 -17.97 -30.00 -1.54
N SER A 39 -16.81 -30.65 -1.68
CA SER A 39 -16.26 -31.10 -2.96
C SER A 39 -16.03 -32.61 -2.98
N ALA A 40 -16.29 -33.25 -4.11
CA ALA A 40 -16.00 -34.67 -4.34
C ALA A 40 -15.73 -34.96 -5.82
N LYS A 41 -15.18 -36.14 -6.15
CA LYS A 41 -14.94 -36.50 -7.56
C LYS A 41 -16.26 -36.76 -8.27
N ALA A 42 -16.22 -36.80 -9.59
CA ALA A 42 -17.39 -37.21 -10.37
C ALA A 42 -17.84 -38.62 -9.94
N ASN A 43 -19.15 -38.79 -9.82
CA ASN A 43 -19.86 -39.98 -9.36
C ASN A 43 -19.67 -40.33 -7.87
N ASP A 44 -18.85 -39.60 -7.12
CA ASP A 44 -18.81 -39.74 -5.66
C ASP A 44 -20.07 -39.13 -5.03
N THR A 45 -20.35 -39.57 -3.80
CA THR A 45 -21.50 -39.09 -3.02
C THR A 45 -21.04 -38.15 -1.90
N ILE A 46 -21.70 -37.00 -1.81
CA ILE A 46 -21.61 -36.05 -0.70
C ILE A 46 -22.85 -36.20 0.19
N TYR A 47 -22.67 -36.02 1.50
CA TYR A 47 -23.75 -35.91 2.46
C TYR A 47 -23.67 -34.57 3.19
N TYR A 48 -24.74 -33.78 3.08
CA TYR A 48 -24.96 -32.60 3.92
C TYR A 48 -25.93 -32.97 5.03
N ASN A 49 -25.64 -32.51 6.24
CA ASN A 49 -26.57 -32.61 7.36
C ASN A 49 -27.13 -31.21 7.59
N PHE A 50 -28.41 -31.06 7.89
CA PHE A 50 -29.00 -29.78 8.24
C PHE A 50 -29.97 -29.96 9.40
N GLU A 51 -30.11 -28.92 10.23
CA GLU A 51 -30.99 -28.94 11.39
C GLU A 51 -31.77 -27.63 11.47
N PHE A 52 -33.07 -27.75 11.75
CA PHE A 52 -33.93 -26.59 12.03
C PHE A 52 -34.90 -26.91 13.16
N LYS A 53 -35.23 -25.88 13.93
CA LYS A 53 -36.03 -25.95 15.14
C LYS A 53 -37.37 -25.27 14.95
N ASN A 54 -38.43 -25.90 15.46
CA ASN A 54 -39.73 -25.28 15.59
C ASN A 54 -39.73 -24.36 16.82
N GLU A 55 -39.75 -23.03 16.64
CA GLU A 55 -39.79 -22.08 17.76
C GLU A 55 -41.21 -21.80 18.26
N ASN A 56 -42.25 -22.36 17.63
CA ASN A 56 -43.64 -22.14 18.00
C ASN A 56 -44.12 -23.06 19.13
N ALA A 57 -45.19 -22.63 19.78
CA ALA A 57 -45.87 -23.35 20.87
C ALA A 57 -46.77 -24.51 20.40
N LYS A 58 -46.86 -24.75 19.08
CA LYS A 58 -47.67 -25.82 18.47
C LYS A 58 -46.81 -26.65 17.52
N ALA A 59 -47.20 -27.91 17.32
CA ALA A 59 -46.55 -28.76 16.33
C ALA A 59 -46.75 -28.20 14.92
N GLU A 60 -45.71 -28.24 14.10
CA GLU A 60 -45.72 -27.70 12.74
C GLU A 60 -45.27 -28.75 11.73
N THR A 61 -45.92 -28.77 10.57
CA THR A 61 -45.57 -29.64 9.45
C THR A 61 -44.90 -28.84 8.35
N PHE A 62 -43.69 -29.27 7.97
CA PHE A 62 -42.88 -28.67 6.92
C PHE A 62 -42.77 -29.60 5.73
N HIS A 63 -42.98 -29.05 4.54
CA HIS A 63 -42.74 -29.71 3.26
C HIS A 63 -41.34 -29.31 2.78
N LEU A 64 -40.47 -30.31 2.61
CA LEU A 64 -39.10 -30.14 2.16
C LEU A 64 -39.05 -30.45 0.66
N LYS A 65 -38.66 -29.46 -0.14
CA LYS A 65 -38.61 -29.61 -1.59
C LYS A 65 -37.30 -29.08 -2.17
N ILE A 66 -36.70 -29.86 -3.07
CA ILE A 66 -35.57 -29.39 -3.86
C ILE A 66 -36.10 -28.45 -4.95
N THR A 67 -35.65 -27.20 -4.90
CA THR A 67 -36.05 -26.17 -5.86
C THR A 67 -35.39 -26.41 -7.21
N ASN A 68 -36.16 -26.27 -8.30
CA ASN A 68 -35.66 -26.34 -9.67
C ASN A 68 -34.84 -27.60 -10.02
N LEU A 69 -35.20 -28.78 -9.51
CA LEU A 69 -34.45 -30.04 -9.71
C LEU A 69 -34.03 -30.33 -11.17
N ARG A 70 -34.83 -29.92 -12.16
CA ARG A 70 -34.54 -30.12 -13.59
C ARG A 70 -33.37 -29.27 -14.13
N THR A 71 -32.95 -28.24 -13.40
CA THR A 71 -31.80 -27.40 -13.78
C THR A 71 -30.49 -27.89 -13.16
N LEU A 72 -30.54 -28.93 -12.32
CA LEU A 72 -29.37 -29.45 -11.60
C LEU A 72 -28.70 -30.58 -12.39
N ALA A 73 -27.38 -30.53 -12.47
CA ALA A 73 -26.54 -31.53 -13.09
C ALA A 73 -26.38 -32.74 -12.18
N CYS A 74 -26.11 -32.51 -10.88
CA CYS A 74 -25.98 -33.53 -9.84
C CYS A 74 -27.34 -34.14 -9.47
N ALA A 75 -27.30 -35.36 -8.92
CA ALA A 75 -28.50 -35.99 -8.38
C ALA A 75 -28.63 -35.68 -6.89
N TYR A 76 -29.68 -34.95 -6.51
CA TYR A 76 -29.97 -34.53 -5.15
C TYR A 76 -31.15 -35.32 -4.57
N ILE A 77 -30.98 -35.84 -3.34
CA ILE A 77 -31.97 -36.68 -2.66
C ILE A 77 -32.04 -36.21 -1.19
N VAL A 78 -33.19 -35.65 -0.79
CA VAL A 78 -33.47 -35.31 0.61
C VAL A 78 -34.01 -36.53 1.35
N SER A 79 -33.65 -36.70 2.63
CA SER A 79 -34.06 -37.85 3.45
C SER A 79 -35.58 -37.91 3.65
N ASP A 80 -36.21 -36.77 3.88
CA ASP A 80 -37.63 -36.66 4.16
C ASP A 80 -38.23 -35.49 3.36
N SER A 81 -39.44 -35.70 2.83
CA SER A 81 -40.16 -34.68 2.04
C SER A 81 -41.24 -33.95 2.84
N ILE A 82 -41.67 -34.53 3.97
CA ILE A 82 -42.63 -33.96 4.90
C ILE A 82 -42.20 -34.35 6.30
N VAL A 83 -42.11 -33.37 7.20
CA VAL A 83 -41.70 -33.57 8.60
C VAL A 83 -42.62 -32.80 9.51
N THR A 84 -43.09 -33.42 10.60
CA THR A 84 -43.81 -32.73 11.68
C THR A 84 -42.90 -32.60 12.89
N ILE A 85 -42.70 -31.38 13.36
CA ILE A 85 -41.80 -31.05 14.47
C ILE A 85 -42.64 -30.54 15.64
N GLN A 86 -42.45 -31.12 16.83
CA GLN A 86 -43.16 -30.70 18.03
C GLN A 86 -42.69 -29.32 18.52
N PRO A 87 -43.46 -28.63 19.38
CA PRO A 87 -43.06 -27.34 19.94
C PRO A 87 -41.66 -27.38 20.55
N HIS A 88 -40.80 -26.44 20.17
CA HIS A 88 -39.43 -26.29 20.66
C HIS A 88 -38.48 -27.47 20.38
N GLU A 89 -38.88 -28.44 19.56
CA GLU A 89 -38.00 -29.53 19.11
C GLU A 89 -37.26 -29.19 17.81
N SER A 90 -36.12 -29.85 17.59
CA SER A 90 -35.33 -29.78 16.37
C SER A 90 -35.55 -31.02 15.49
N TYR A 91 -35.50 -30.82 14.17
CA TYR A 91 -35.37 -31.90 13.22
C TYR A 91 -34.01 -31.84 12.53
N SER A 92 -33.37 -33.01 12.38
CA SER A 92 -32.09 -33.17 11.68
C SER A 92 -32.28 -33.99 10.40
N GLY A 93 -32.14 -33.34 9.25
CA GLY A 93 -32.27 -33.94 7.92
C GLY A 93 -30.93 -34.19 7.25
N LYS A 94 -30.95 -35.01 6.19
CA LYS A 94 -29.78 -35.28 5.33
C LYS A 94 -30.10 -35.03 3.86
N LEU A 95 -29.17 -34.39 3.16
CA LEU A 95 -29.17 -34.25 1.71
C LEU A 95 -28.02 -35.08 1.14
N ARG A 96 -28.36 -36.10 0.36
CA ARG A 96 -27.42 -36.91 -0.41
C ARG A 96 -27.27 -36.32 -1.80
N VAL A 97 -26.03 -36.15 -2.26
CA VAL A 97 -25.71 -35.59 -3.58
C VAL A 97 -24.75 -36.50 -4.32
N ILE A 98 -25.09 -36.93 -5.53
CA ILE A 98 -24.18 -37.65 -6.43
C ILE A 98 -23.60 -36.63 -7.41
N ILE A 99 -22.28 -36.43 -7.38
CA ILE A 99 -21.61 -35.42 -8.22
C ILE A 99 -21.66 -35.85 -9.67
N SER A 100 -22.17 -34.97 -10.54
CA SER A 100 -22.26 -35.25 -11.97
C SER A 100 -20.91 -35.11 -12.67
N ASP A 101 -20.58 -36.07 -13.54
CA ASP A 101 -19.44 -36.00 -14.46
C ASP A 101 -19.59 -34.94 -15.55
N ARG A 102 -20.83 -34.51 -15.83
CA ARG A 102 -21.17 -33.36 -16.70
C ARG A 102 -20.63 -32.01 -16.20
N MET A 103 -20.43 -31.83 -14.89
CA MET A 103 -19.84 -30.59 -14.37
C MET A 103 -18.35 -30.57 -14.72
N PRO A 104 -17.74 -29.45 -15.14
CA PRO A 104 -16.28 -29.41 -15.33
C PRO A 104 -15.54 -29.56 -13.99
N LYS A 105 -14.28 -30.02 -14.00
CA LYS A 105 -13.43 -30.05 -12.79
C LYS A 105 -13.29 -28.63 -12.22
N GLY A 106 -13.54 -28.44 -10.93
CA GLY A 106 -13.63 -27.13 -10.27
C GLY A 106 -14.97 -26.40 -10.48
N GLY A 107 -15.89 -26.97 -11.27
CA GLY A 107 -17.25 -26.46 -11.42
C GLY A 107 -18.05 -26.63 -10.14
N LYS A 108 -18.98 -25.72 -9.89
CA LYS A 108 -19.89 -25.75 -8.74
C LYS A 108 -21.35 -25.72 -9.17
N GLU A 109 -22.21 -26.24 -8.32
CA GLU A 109 -23.66 -26.20 -8.46
C GLU A 109 -24.30 -25.89 -7.10
N SER A 110 -25.20 -24.91 -7.07
CA SER A 110 -26.00 -24.58 -5.88
C SER A 110 -27.36 -25.25 -5.97
N CYS A 111 -27.72 -26.03 -4.94
CA CYS A 111 -29.04 -26.61 -4.74
C CYS A 111 -29.72 -25.94 -3.55
N PHE A 112 -31.02 -25.68 -3.68
CA PHE A 112 -31.82 -25.09 -2.60
C PHE A 112 -32.88 -26.08 -2.13
N ILE A 113 -33.02 -26.23 -0.81
CA ILE A 113 -34.17 -26.91 -0.19
C ILE A 113 -35.10 -25.83 0.34
N SER A 114 -36.34 -25.76 -0.16
CA SER A 114 -37.40 -24.96 0.46
C SER A 114 -38.02 -25.73 1.63
N LEU A 115 -38.23 -25.01 2.74
CA LEU A 115 -38.95 -25.44 3.94
C LEU A 115 -40.28 -24.70 3.95
N GLU A 116 -41.33 -25.35 3.45
CA GLU A 116 -42.65 -24.72 3.29
C GLU A 116 -43.59 -25.19 4.42
N ASN A 117 -44.16 -24.25 5.18
CA ASN A 117 -45.26 -24.53 6.10
C ASN A 117 -46.56 -23.92 5.54
N PRO A 118 -47.45 -24.74 4.96
CA PRO A 118 -48.71 -24.27 4.36
C PRO A 118 -49.64 -23.57 5.35
N SER A 119 -49.52 -23.86 6.65
CA SER A 119 -50.44 -23.36 7.68
C SER A 119 -50.08 -21.95 8.16
N GLU A 120 -48.81 -21.54 8.03
CA GLU A 120 -48.28 -20.26 8.55
C GLU A 120 -47.72 -19.35 7.44
N ASN A 121 -47.86 -19.74 6.16
CA ASN A 121 -47.29 -19.02 5.01
C ASN A 121 -45.77 -18.75 5.17
N CYS A 122 -45.06 -19.68 5.83
CA CYS A 122 -43.62 -19.63 6.04
C CYS A 122 -42.90 -20.37 4.92
N ASN A 123 -41.87 -19.75 4.35
CA ASN A 123 -41.02 -20.32 3.31
C ASN A 123 -39.56 -19.90 3.55
N GLU A 124 -38.77 -20.82 4.11
CA GLU A 124 -37.34 -20.65 4.34
C GLU A 124 -36.54 -21.49 3.33
N THR A 125 -35.29 -21.09 3.04
CA THR A 125 -34.44 -21.83 2.09
C THR A 125 -33.06 -22.12 2.64
N LEU A 126 -32.61 -23.36 2.47
CA LEU A 126 -31.24 -23.81 2.76
C LEU A 126 -30.47 -23.96 1.44
N GLU A 127 -29.24 -23.45 1.37
CA GLU A 127 -28.36 -23.55 0.20
C GLU A 127 -27.25 -24.59 0.42
N PHE A 128 -27.09 -25.49 -0.56
CA PHE A 128 -26.04 -26.50 -0.59
C PHE A 128 -25.23 -26.37 -1.88
N ILE A 129 -23.95 -26.04 -1.74
CA ILE A 129 -23.02 -25.86 -2.85
C ILE A 129 -22.18 -27.13 -3.01
N SER A 130 -22.34 -27.80 -4.14
CA SER A 130 -21.60 -29.00 -4.50
C SER A 130 -20.57 -28.70 -5.58
N VAL A 131 -19.32 -29.10 -5.36
CA VAL A 131 -18.19 -28.81 -6.25
C VAL A 131 -17.63 -30.11 -6.82
N ARG A 132 -17.47 -30.18 -8.14
CA ARG A 132 -16.69 -31.27 -8.75
C ARG A 132 -15.21 -31.02 -8.46
N ALA A 133 -14.60 -31.87 -7.66
CA ALA A 133 -13.23 -31.68 -7.19
C ALA A 133 -12.24 -31.51 -8.36
N LYS A 134 -11.40 -30.48 -8.24
CA LYS A 134 -10.20 -30.28 -9.03
C LYS A 134 -9.04 -31.01 -8.35
N GLU A 135 -8.17 -31.59 -9.18
CA GLU A 135 -7.04 -32.37 -8.70
C GLU A 135 -5.84 -31.47 -8.43
N HIS A 136 -5.26 -31.60 -7.23
CA HIS A 136 -4.07 -30.88 -6.82
C HIS A 136 -2.82 -31.29 -7.65
N PRO A 137 -1.90 -30.37 -7.97
CA PRO A 137 -1.90 -28.94 -7.62
C PRO A 137 -2.67 -28.06 -8.62
N PHE A 138 -3.36 -27.05 -8.10
CA PHE A 138 -4.07 -26.04 -8.88
C PHE A 138 -4.06 -24.63 -8.28
N LEU A 139 -3.38 -24.39 -7.16
CA LEU A 139 -3.33 -23.07 -6.51
C LEU A 139 -2.32 -22.16 -7.20
N LEU A 140 -1.10 -22.04 -6.68
CA LEU A 140 -0.09 -21.12 -7.24
C LEU A 140 0.68 -21.71 -8.42
N VAL A 141 0.65 -23.02 -8.63
CA VAL A 141 1.24 -23.69 -9.79
C VAL A 141 0.35 -24.86 -10.21
N THR A 142 0.42 -25.22 -11.49
CA THR A 142 -0.20 -26.45 -12.03
C THR A 142 0.88 -27.35 -12.63
N ASN A 143 0.53 -28.59 -12.96
CA ASN A 143 1.45 -29.49 -13.66
C ASN A 143 1.90 -28.94 -15.02
N GLU A 144 1.05 -28.17 -15.71
CA GLU A 144 1.36 -27.50 -16.97
C GLU A 144 2.39 -26.38 -16.77
N ILE A 145 2.21 -25.54 -15.74
CA ILE A 145 3.16 -24.47 -15.40
C ILE A 145 4.53 -25.06 -14.99
N ILE A 146 4.55 -26.18 -14.26
CA ILE A 146 5.80 -26.88 -13.93
C ILE A 146 6.50 -27.36 -15.21
N LYS A 147 5.76 -27.95 -16.16
CA LYS A 147 6.33 -28.38 -17.46
C LYS A 147 6.86 -27.19 -18.27
N GLU A 148 6.14 -26.07 -18.29
CA GLU A 148 6.61 -24.82 -18.91
C GLU A 148 7.92 -24.35 -18.28
N ALA A 149 8.00 -24.34 -16.95
CA ALA A 149 9.22 -23.96 -16.24
C ALA A 149 10.39 -24.92 -16.52
N GLN A 150 10.16 -26.23 -16.60
CA GLN A 150 11.19 -27.21 -16.99
C GLN A 150 11.72 -26.94 -18.40
N ALA A 151 10.83 -26.66 -19.35
CA ALA A 151 11.24 -26.26 -20.71
C ALA A 151 12.03 -24.95 -20.71
N LYS A 152 11.62 -23.99 -19.88
CA LYS A 152 12.29 -22.69 -19.72
C LYS A 152 13.70 -22.85 -19.16
N VAL A 153 13.87 -23.63 -18.10
CA VAL A 153 15.16 -23.98 -17.49
C VAL A 153 16.09 -24.66 -18.50
N LYS A 154 15.55 -25.53 -19.35
CA LYS A 154 16.33 -26.22 -20.39
C LYS A 154 16.83 -25.26 -21.47
N ASN A 155 16.01 -24.29 -21.86
CA ASN A 155 16.23 -23.52 -23.08
C ASN A 155 16.79 -22.10 -22.83
N TYR A 156 16.67 -21.54 -21.62
CA TYR A 156 17.01 -20.14 -21.34
C TYR A 156 18.03 -20.01 -20.19
N PRO A 157 19.21 -19.39 -20.43
CA PRO A 157 20.27 -19.27 -19.43
C PRO A 157 19.85 -18.60 -18.12
N TRP A 158 19.02 -17.55 -18.20
CA TRP A 158 18.56 -16.83 -17.00
C TRP A 158 17.70 -17.74 -16.10
N ALA A 159 16.85 -18.59 -16.68
CA ALA A 159 15.97 -19.48 -15.94
C ALA A 159 16.77 -20.61 -15.27
N LYS A 160 17.79 -21.13 -15.99
CA LYS A 160 18.75 -22.08 -15.41
C LYS A 160 19.49 -21.47 -14.23
N ALA A 161 20.04 -20.26 -14.38
CA ALA A 161 20.75 -19.56 -13.31
C ALA A 161 19.87 -19.26 -12.10
N ASN A 162 18.60 -18.86 -12.33
CA ASN A 162 17.61 -18.67 -11.27
C ASN A 162 17.37 -19.98 -10.49
N LEU A 163 17.11 -21.10 -11.19
CA LEU A 163 16.96 -22.39 -10.54
C LEU A 163 18.21 -22.76 -9.73
N GLU A 164 19.41 -22.65 -10.30
CA GLU A 164 20.67 -22.96 -9.61
C GLU A 164 20.86 -22.11 -8.33
N ALA A 165 20.53 -20.82 -8.38
CA ALA A 165 20.57 -19.94 -7.21
C ALA A 165 19.56 -20.39 -6.13
N MET A 166 18.32 -20.71 -6.53
CA MET A 166 17.30 -21.25 -5.63
C MET A 166 17.75 -22.56 -4.97
N LEU A 167 18.31 -23.50 -5.73
CA LEU A 167 18.79 -24.79 -5.20
C LEU A 167 19.91 -24.58 -4.18
N LYS A 168 20.83 -23.66 -4.44
CA LYS A 168 21.92 -23.30 -3.51
C LYS A 168 21.38 -22.79 -2.17
N GLU A 169 20.36 -21.95 -2.19
CA GLU A 169 19.72 -21.47 -0.96
C GLU A 169 19.00 -22.59 -0.21
N LEU A 170 18.25 -23.42 -0.92
CA LEU A 170 17.44 -24.51 -0.35
C LEU A 170 18.25 -25.70 0.15
N ASP A 171 19.45 -25.92 -0.38
CA ASP A 171 20.39 -26.89 0.16
C ASP A 171 20.88 -26.48 1.56
N ALA A 172 21.09 -25.17 1.79
CA ALA A 172 21.45 -24.62 3.10
C ALA A 172 20.25 -24.47 4.06
N TYR A 173 19.02 -24.44 3.54
CA TYR A 173 17.81 -24.34 4.35
C TYR A 173 17.64 -25.54 5.28
N LYS A 174 17.31 -25.26 6.53
CA LYS A 174 16.95 -26.24 7.56
C LYS A 174 15.51 -25.98 7.99
N VAL A 175 14.74 -27.06 8.11
CA VAL A 175 13.40 -27.01 8.67
C VAL A 175 13.50 -26.42 10.09
N PRO A 176 12.82 -25.29 10.38
CA PRO A 176 12.88 -24.69 11.70
C PRO A 176 12.23 -25.61 12.73
N GLU A 177 12.83 -25.70 13.91
CA GLU A 177 12.24 -26.48 15.01
C GLU A 177 10.91 -25.87 15.46
N ARG A 178 9.92 -26.75 15.69
CA ARG A 178 8.66 -26.36 16.31
C ARG A 178 8.90 -25.89 17.75
N LYS A 179 8.91 -24.58 17.92
CA LYS A 179 9.14 -23.92 19.22
C LYS A 179 8.09 -22.85 19.47
N ILE A 180 7.45 -22.91 20.63
CA ILE A 180 6.55 -21.85 21.10
C ILE A 180 7.39 -20.74 21.73
N VAL A 181 7.09 -19.50 21.38
CA VAL A 181 7.64 -18.29 21.97
C VAL A 181 6.52 -17.44 22.54
N THR A 182 6.75 -16.91 23.74
CA THR A 182 5.81 -16.03 24.43
C THR A 182 6.44 -14.65 24.52
N LYS A 183 5.77 -13.64 23.96
CA LYS A 183 6.25 -12.26 23.99
C LYS A 183 5.29 -11.38 24.80
N PRO A 184 5.79 -10.61 25.78
CA PRO A 184 4.98 -9.57 26.41
C PRO A 184 4.75 -8.45 25.39
N ARG A 185 3.49 -8.04 25.22
CA ARG A 185 3.10 -6.76 24.61
C ARG A 185 2.50 -5.89 25.71
N PRO A 186 2.46 -4.55 25.54
CA PRO A 186 2.03 -3.62 26.60
C PRO A 186 0.71 -3.98 27.28
N VAL A 187 -0.23 -4.61 26.56
CA VAL A 187 -1.56 -4.95 27.06
C VAL A 187 -1.92 -6.44 27.01
N LYS A 188 -1.10 -7.31 26.41
CA LYS A 188 -1.37 -8.75 26.26
C LYS A 188 -0.09 -9.57 26.20
N VAL A 189 -0.12 -10.78 26.75
CA VAL A 189 0.90 -11.81 26.50
C VAL A 189 0.43 -12.65 25.32
N TRP A 190 1.28 -12.77 24.28
CA TRP A 190 0.97 -13.53 23.07
C TRP A 190 1.95 -14.68 22.93
N SER A 191 1.42 -15.90 22.79
CA SER A 191 2.20 -17.10 22.46
C SER A 191 1.97 -17.47 20.99
N SER A 192 3.04 -17.82 20.29
CA SER A 192 2.98 -18.30 18.90
C SER A 192 4.09 -19.31 18.66
N PHE A 193 4.05 -20.03 17.54
CA PHE A 193 5.27 -20.64 17.03
C PHE A 193 6.29 -19.57 16.62
N ASN A 194 7.55 -19.98 16.63
CA ASN A 194 8.69 -19.12 16.29
C ASN A 194 9.04 -19.16 14.79
N TYR A 195 8.06 -19.39 13.91
CA TYR A 195 8.31 -19.34 12.48
C TYR A 195 8.41 -17.91 11.98
N ARG A 196 9.29 -17.70 11.00
CA ARG A 196 9.36 -16.48 10.20
C ARG A 196 8.17 -16.47 9.23
N PRO A 197 7.67 -15.29 8.83
CA PRO A 197 6.59 -15.19 7.85
C PRO A 197 6.91 -15.89 6.52
N ASN A 198 8.20 -15.98 6.15
CA ASN A 198 8.66 -16.57 4.90
C ASN A 198 9.04 -18.06 5.01
N ASP A 199 8.97 -18.68 6.20
CA ASP A 199 9.34 -20.11 6.32
C ASP A 199 8.46 -21.01 5.45
N SER A 200 7.15 -20.70 5.33
CA SER A 200 6.26 -21.45 4.44
C SER A 200 6.49 -21.16 2.95
N GLU A 201 7.01 -19.98 2.60
CA GLU A 201 7.45 -19.68 1.22
C GLU A 201 8.71 -20.48 0.86
N ASP A 202 9.68 -20.58 1.78
CA ASP A 202 10.85 -21.44 1.60
C ASP A 202 10.43 -22.92 1.43
N VAL A 203 9.42 -23.38 2.19
CA VAL A 203 8.84 -24.73 2.04
C VAL A 203 8.11 -24.92 0.71
N PHE A 204 7.37 -23.91 0.24
CA PHE A 204 6.80 -23.93 -1.10
C PHE A 204 7.89 -24.01 -2.17
N ARG A 205 8.98 -23.26 -2.03
CA ARG A 205 10.15 -23.34 -2.93
C ARG A 205 10.82 -24.71 -2.90
N LEU A 206 10.89 -25.39 -1.75
CA LEU A 206 11.33 -26.81 -1.67
C LEU A 206 10.44 -27.72 -2.53
N CYS A 207 9.13 -27.51 -2.52
CA CYS A 207 8.18 -28.27 -3.34
C CYS A 207 8.44 -28.03 -4.84
N LEU A 208 8.66 -26.78 -5.25
CA LEU A 208 9.01 -26.43 -6.63
C LEU A 208 10.35 -27.04 -7.04
N ALA A 209 11.38 -26.90 -6.21
CA ALA A 209 12.70 -27.48 -6.43
C ALA A 209 12.63 -29.00 -6.61
N TRP A 210 11.83 -29.69 -5.80
CA TRP A 210 11.58 -31.12 -5.97
C TRP A 210 10.89 -31.43 -7.31
N LYS A 211 9.80 -30.75 -7.67
CA LYS A 211 9.11 -30.97 -8.96
C LYS A 211 10.01 -30.67 -10.17
N LEU A 212 10.97 -29.75 -10.05
CA LEU A 212 11.91 -29.39 -11.12
C LEU A 212 13.12 -30.33 -11.23
N THR A 213 13.54 -30.96 -10.14
CA THR A 213 14.81 -31.72 -10.09
C THR A 213 14.66 -33.22 -9.78
N GLY A 214 13.54 -33.62 -9.19
CA GLY A 214 13.35 -34.97 -8.64
C GLY A 214 14.12 -35.26 -7.35
N LYS A 215 14.78 -34.27 -6.72
CA LYS A 215 15.57 -34.50 -5.51
C LYS A 215 14.68 -34.72 -4.29
N GLU A 216 14.53 -35.97 -3.87
CA GLU A 216 13.67 -36.40 -2.76
C GLU A 216 13.96 -35.73 -1.41
N SER A 217 15.19 -35.27 -1.17
CA SER A 217 15.53 -34.57 0.07
C SER A 217 14.74 -33.27 0.26
N TYR A 218 14.39 -32.55 -0.81
CA TYR A 218 13.56 -31.35 -0.71
C TYR A 218 12.12 -31.69 -0.34
N LYS A 219 11.58 -32.76 -0.94
CA LYS A 219 10.26 -33.29 -0.61
C LYS A 219 10.17 -33.69 0.86
N ALA A 220 11.16 -34.44 1.35
CA ALA A 220 11.22 -34.88 2.75
C ALA A 220 11.20 -33.71 3.74
N LYS A 221 12.02 -32.67 3.49
CA LYS A 221 12.03 -31.44 4.31
C LYS A 221 10.65 -30.74 4.33
N ALA A 222 10.01 -30.62 3.17
CA ALA A 222 8.71 -29.98 3.06
C ALA A 222 7.60 -30.77 3.76
N ILE A 223 7.59 -32.10 3.63
CA ILE A 223 6.63 -32.98 4.30
C ILE A 223 6.81 -32.92 5.82
N GLN A 224 8.04 -32.95 6.31
CA GLN A 224 8.34 -32.79 7.74
C GLN A 224 7.70 -31.51 8.29
N PHE A 225 7.97 -30.36 7.67
CA PHE A 225 7.45 -29.08 8.11
C PHE A 225 5.91 -29.05 8.12
N ILE A 226 5.26 -29.53 7.04
CA ILE A 226 3.79 -29.52 6.94
C ILE A 226 3.16 -30.39 8.03
N LYS A 227 3.72 -31.58 8.30
CA LYS A 227 3.22 -32.45 9.38
C LYS A 227 3.37 -31.80 10.75
N GLU A 228 4.52 -31.17 11.02
CA GLU A 228 4.76 -30.50 12.32
C GLU A 228 3.82 -29.31 12.55
N VAL A 229 3.58 -28.50 11.51
CA VAL A 229 2.68 -27.35 11.57
C VAL A 229 1.22 -27.77 11.64
N CYS A 230 0.83 -28.82 10.92
CA CYS A 230 -0.56 -29.27 10.86
C CYS A 230 -0.87 -30.36 11.91
N ASP A 231 0.04 -30.67 12.84
CA ASP A 231 -0.21 -31.65 13.87
C ASP A 231 -1.44 -31.27 14.71
N LYS A 232 -2.25 -32.28 15.08
CA LYS A 232 -3.53 -32.08 15.76
C LYS A 232 -3.39 -31.53 17.17
N GLU A 233 -2.45 -32.06 17.94
CA GLU A 233 -2.31 -31.77 19.38
C GLU A 233 -1.21 -30.75 19.62
N GLU A 234 -0.15 -30.80 18.80
CA GLU A 234 1.07 -30.02 19.02
C GLU A 234 1.32 -28.99 17.90
N GLY A 235 0.49 -28.96 16.85
CA GLY A 235 0.60 -28.05 15.70
C GLY A 235 -0.21 -26.77 15.85
N TYR A 236 -0.55 -26.13 14.73
CA TYR A 236 -1.23 -24.83 14.72
C TYR A 236 -2.57 -24.83 15.47
N LEU A 237 -3.27 -25.98 15.46
CA LEU A 237 -4.54 -26.15 16.15
C LEU A 237 -4.44 -25.94 17.68
N SER A 238 -3.25 -26.14 18.27
CA SER A 238 -3.06 -25.98 19.72
C SER A 238 -2.88 -24.52 20.17
N ILE A 239 -2.50 -23.63 19.25
CA ILE A 239 -2.06 -22.27 19.59
C ILE A 239 -2.70 -21.16 18.76
N GLY A 240 -3.13 -21.43 17.52
CA GLY A 240 -3.77 -20.46 16.63
C GLY A 240 -2.86 -19.32 16.12
N ALA A 241 -1.54 -19.49 16.22
CA ALA A 241 -0.56 -18.49 15.79
C ALA A 241 0.75 -19.14 15.33
N ALA A 242 1.05 -19.08 14.02
CA ALA A 242 2.20 -19.75 13.43
C ALA A 242 3.48 -18.91 13.51
N THR A 243 3.37 -17.59 13.48
CA THR A 243 4.50 -16.68 13.38
C THR A 243 4.63 -15.84 14.63
N TYR A 244 5.85 -15.43 14.97
CA TYR A 244 6.11 -14.44 16.03
C TYR A 244 5.65 -13.02 15.67
N GLY A 245 4.90 -12.89 14.57
CA GLY A 245 4.51 -11.66 13.90
C GLY A 245 3.16 -11.09 14.34
N VAL A 246 2.45 -10.53 13.37
CA VAL A 246 1.09 -9.98 13.50
C VAL A 246 0.28 -10.49 12.30
N GLN A 247 -0.99 -10.14 12.21
CA GLN A 247 -1.93 -10.65 11.20
C GLN A 247 -1.39 -10.65 9.76
N VAL A 248 -0.64 -9.62 9.34
CA VAL A 248 -0.01 -9.56 8.01
C VAL A 248 0.93 -10.74 7.71
N HIS A 249 1.65 -11.20 8.74
CA HIS A 249 2.61 -12.28 8.69
C HIS A 249 1.92 -13.65 8.66
N GLU A 250 0.85 -13.82 9.44
CA GLU A 250 0.00 -15.02 9.37
C GLU A 250 -0.60 -15.18 7.96
N GLY A 251 -1.09 -14.09 7.38
CA GLY A 251 -1.61 -14.10 6.00
C GLY A 251 -0.60 -14.62 4.97
N ASN A 252 0.64 -14.12 5.00
CA ASN A 252 1.70 -14.63 4.13
C ASN A 252 2.03 -16.10 4.40
N PHE A 253 2.06 -16.48 5.68
CA PHE A 253 2.41 -17.83 6.09
C PHE A 253 1.41 -18.83 5.53
N PHE A 254 0.11 -18.58 5.71
CA PHE A 254 -0.97 -19.47 5.24
C PHE A 254 -1.14 -19.45 3.72
N LEU A 255 -0.86 -18.33 3.05
CA LEU A 255 -0.82 -18.24 1.60
C LEU A 255 0.14 -19.30 1.02
N HIS A 256 1.39 -19.35 1.49
CA HIS A 256 2.38 -20.29 0.97
C HIS A 256 2.26 -21.70 1.58
N LEU A 257 1.76 -21.83 2.81
CA LEU A 257 1.45 -23.15 3.38
C LEU A 257 0.38 -23.87 2.55
N ALA A 258 -0.69 -23.16 2.16
CA ALA A 258 -1.72 -23.70 1.25
C ALA A 258 -1.11 -24.13 -0.09
N ALA A 259 -0.22 -23.33 -0.66
CA ALA A 259 0.46 -23.64 -1.92
C ALA A 259 1.42 -24.85 -1.83
N ALA A 260 2.15 -25.00 -0.72
CA ALA A 260 3.00 -26.16 -0.47
C ALA A 260 2.18 -27.43 -0.27
N CYS A 261 1.12 -27.35 0.55
CA CYS A 261 0.16 -28.44 0.73
C CYS A 261 -0.49 -28.84 -0.59
N ASP A 262 -0.84 -27.89 -1.47
CA ASP A 262 -1.41 -28.16 -2.80
C ASP A 262 -0.48 -29.01 -3.67
N ILE A 263 0.84 -28.73 -3.70
CA ILE A 263 1.79 -29.56 -4.48
C ILE A 263 1.92 -30.98 -3.93
N LEU A 264 1.97 -31.10 -2.61
CA LEU A 264 2.28 -32.36 -1.93
C LEU A 264 1.03 -33.15 -1.52
N PHE A 265 -0.17 -32.60 -1.67
CA PHE A 265 -1.37 -33.15 -1.04
C PHE A 265 -1.51 -34.61 -1.41
N ASN A 266 -1.38 -34.99 -2.68
CA ASN A 266 -1.58 -36.34 -3.19
C ASN A 266 -0.38 -37.30 -3.01
N GLU A 267 0.70 -36.87 -2.35
CA GLU A 267 1.86 -37.74 -2.11
C GLU A 267 1.55 -38.82 -1.06
N PRO A 268 2.09 -40.04 -1.22
CA PRO A 268 1.78 -41.19 -0.38
C PRO A 268 2.25 -41.05 1.08
N GLU A 269 3.24 -40.20 1.34
CA GLU A 269 3.75 -39.93 2.69
C GLU A 269 2.74 -39.19 3.59
N PHE A 270 1.69 -38.58 3.00
CA PHE A 270 0.55 -38.07 3.77
C PHE A 270 -0.54 -39.14 3.89
N SER A 271 -0.68 -39.66 5.11
CA SER A 271 -1.77 -40.55 5.49
C SER A 271 -3.14 -39.86 5.39
N ALA A 272 -4.22 -40.64 5.49
CA ALA A 272 -5.57 -40.10 5.57
C ALA A 272 -5.74 -39.14 6.77
N GLU A 273 -5.10 -39.44 7.90
CA GLU A 273 -5.18 -38.60 9.10
C GLU A 273 -4.36 -37.32 8.94
N ASP A 274 -3.16 -37.38 8.34
CA ASP A 274 -2.37 -36.18 8.00
C ASP A 274 -3.20 -35.21 7.14
N ARG A 275 -3.86 -35.73 6.11
CA ARG A 275 -4.73 -34.93 5.20
C ARG A 275 -5.91 -34.31 5.94
N LYS A 276 -6.49 -35.02 6.91
CA LYS A 276 -7.56 -34.51 7.76
C LYS A 276 -7.04 -33.39 8.67
N HIS A 277 -5.86 -33.53 9.26
CA HIS A 277 -5.26 -32.49 10.10
C HIS A 277 -4.86 -31.23 9.31
N ILE A 278 -4.34 -31.40 8.08
CA ILE A 278 -4.10 -30.28 7.16
C ILE A 278 -5.40 -29.51 6.89
N LYS A 279 -6.49 -30.22 6.57
CA LYS A 279 -7.80 -29.59 6.36
C LYS A 279 -8.31 -28.89 7.61
N ALA A 280 -8.19 -29.51 8.78
CA ALA A 280 -8.60 -28.92 10.06
C ALA A 280 -7.81 -27.65 10.38
N THR A 281 -6.50 -27.64 10.13
CA THR A 281 -5.62 -26.48 10.31
C THR A 281 -6.09 -25.28 9.48
N PHE A 282 -6.38 -25.50 8.19
CA PHE A 282 -6.91 -24.43 7.32
C PHE A 282 -8.30 -23.96 7.74
N ARG A 283 -9.19 -24.86 8.17
CA ARG A 283 -10.51 -24.49 8.69
C ARG A 283 -10.41 -23.62 9.94
N TYR A 284 -9.50 -23.94 10.85
CA TYR A 284 -9.29 -23.14 12.05
C TYR A 284 -8.72 -21.75 11.72
N TYR A 285 -7.76 -21.67 10.80
CA TYR A 285 -7.25 -20.39 10.33
C TYR A 285 -8.34 -19.52 9.68
N LEU A 286 -9.22 -20.11 8.86
CA LEU A 286 -10.36 -19.41 8.26
C LEU A 286 -11.31 -18.83 9.33
N GLU A 287 -11.60 -19.60 10.38
CA GLU A 287 -12.41 -19.15 11.51
C GLU A 287 -11.76 -17.95 12.23
N LEU A 288 -10.45 -18.02 12.50
CA LEU A 288 -9.71 -16.93 13.11
C LEU A 288 -9.69 -15.68 12.22
N ASN A 289 -9.47 -15.84 10.91
CA ASN A 289 -9.49 -14.72 9.98
C ASN A 289 -10.84 -14.02 9.97
N ARG A 290 -11.95 -14.78 9.96
CA ARG A 290 -13.30 -14.22 9.97
C ARG A 290 -13.57 -13.36 11.21
N LYS A 291 -13.07 -13.76 12.39
CA LYS A 291 -13.18 -12.97 13.64
C LYS A 291 -12.44 -11.63 13.59
N HIS A 292 -11.49 -11.48 12.67
CA HIS A 292 -10.68 -10.26 12.51
C HIS A 292 -11.13 -9.38 11.34
N MET A 293 -12.05 -9.84 10.49
CA MET A 293 -12.56 -9.03 9.39
C MET A 293 -13.42 -7.88 9.92
N ASP A 294 -13.04 -6.65 9.58
CA ASP A 294 -13.77 -5.43 9.93
C ASP A 294 -13.89 -4.48 8.72
N PRO A 295 -15.07 -3.91 8.41
CA PRO A 295 -15.25 -2.94 7.33
C PRO A 295 -14.51 -1.59 7.50
N LEU A 296 -14.07 -1.25 8.71
CA LEU A 296 -13.20 -0.12 9.05
C LEU A 296 -11.71 -0.48 8.94
N GLY A 297 -11.40 -1.78 9.01
CA GLY A 297 -10.07 -2.40 8.95
C GLY A 297 -9.37 -2.37 7.59
N ILE A 298 -9.50 -1.27 6.84
CA ILE A 298 -8.87 -1.16 5.52
C ILE A 298 -7.38 -0.89 5.74
N MET A 299 -6.54 -1.92 5.58
CA MET A 299 -5.10 -1.88 5.82
C MET A 299 -4.39 -3.08 5.15
N ASN A 300 -3.07 -2.96 4.99
CA ASN A 300 -2.24 -4.04 4.44
C ASN A 300 -2.30 -5.35 5.24
N HIS A 301 -2.53 -5.30 6.57
CA HIS A 301 -2.66 -6.48 7.41
C HIS A 301 -3.85 -7.33 7.01
N GLN A 302 -5.05 -6.73 6.96
CA GLN A 302 -6.27 -7.41 6.58
C GLN A 302 -6.22 -7.91 5.13
N ALA A 303 -5.63 -7.12 4.21
CA ALA A 303 -5.43 -7.55 2.83
C ALA A 303 -4.55 -8.81 2.71
N SER A 304 -3.44 -8.88 3.46
CA SER A 304 -2.58 -10.06 3.49
C SER A 304 -3.27 -11.27 4.14
N ALA A 305 -4.03 -11.05 5.23
CA ALA A 305 -4.80 -12.08 5.91
C ALA A 305 -5.90 -12.66 5.01
N ASN A 306 -6.66 -11.80 4.33
CA ASN A 306 -7.66 -12.20 3.35
C ASN A 306 -7.04 -13.03 2.21
N ALA A 307 -5.86 -12.67 1.71
CA ALA A 307 -5.20 -13.45 0.66
C ALA A 307 -4.83 -14.86 1.12
N GLY A 308 -4.25 -15.01 2.31
CA GLY A 308 -3.97 -16.32 2.91
C GLY A 308 -5.23 -17.15 3.14
N ALA A 309 -6.30 -16.51 3.62
CA ALA A 309 -7.59 -17.14 3.84
C ALA A 309 -8.22 -17.62 2.53
N ILE A 310 -8.20 -16.79 1.48
CA ILE A 310 -8.75 -17.14 0.16
C ILE A 310 -8.02 -18.34 -0.44
N LEU A 311 -6.69 -18.40 -0.39
CA LEU A 311 -5.95 -19.57 -0.86
C LEU A 311 -6.23 -20.83 -0.02
N SER A 312 -6.41 -20.68 1.29
CA SER A 312 -6.79 -21.79 2.17
C SER A 312 -8.19 -22.33 1.84
N ALA A 313 -9.15 -21.44 1.56
CA ALA A 313 -10.50 -21.82 1.15
C ALA A 313 -10.50 -22.47 -0.25
N LEU A 314 -9.70 -21.97 -1.20
CA LEU A 314 -9.51 -22.58 -2.51
C LEU A 314 -8.86 -23.97 -2.41
N PHE A 315 -7.86 -24.15 -1.54
CA PHE A 315 -7.25 -25.45 -1.26
C PHE A 315 -8.31 -26.47 -0.81
N LEU A 316 -9.19 -26.04 0.10
CA LEU A 316 -10.30 -26.85 0.59
C LEU A 316 -11.42 -27.05 -0.45
N GLN A 317 -11.36 -26.30 -1.56
CA GLN A 317 -12.42 -26.18 -2.56
C GLN A 317 -13.76 -25.79 -1.95
N ASP A 318 -13.71 -24.96 -0.91
CA ASP A 318 -14.88 -24.37 -0.26
C ASP A 318 -15.22 -23.05 -0.95
N VAL A 319 -16.03 -23.14 -2.00
CA VAL A 319 -16.39 -21.96 -2.79
C VAL A 319 -17.31 -21.02 -2.02
N ALA A 320 -18.11 -21.51 -1.07
CA ALA A 320 -18.91 -20.64 -0.20
C ALA A 320 -18.01 -19.74 0.65
N GLU A 321 -16.94 -20.30 1.23
CA GLU A 321 -15.98 -19.51 2.00
C GLU A 321 -15.17 -18.55 1.12
N VAL A 322 -14.76 -18.96 -0.08
CA VAL A 322 -14.09 -18.05 -1.03
C VAL A 322 -15.00 -16.86 -1.38
N GLU A 323 -16.29 -17.12 -1.62
CA GLU A 323 -17.27 -16.06 -1.90
C GLU A 323 -17.47 -15.13 -0.71
N TYR A 324 -17.57 -15.67 0.51
CA TYR A 324 -17.65 -14.88 1.73
C TYR A 324 -16.42 -13.96 1.90
N LEU A 325 -15.21 -14.53 1.87
CA LEU A 325 -13.95 -13.78 2.00
C LEU A 325 -13.76 -12.72 0.91
N THR A 326 -14.37 -12.93 -0.25
CA THR A 326 -14.32 -11.97 -1.35
C THR A 326 -15.35 -10.86 -1.18
N LYS A 327 -16.58 -11.17 -0.77
CA LYS A 327 -17.74 -10.26 -0.86
C LYS A 327 -18.15 -9.61 0.46
N ALA A 328 -17.84 -10.24 1.60
CA ALA A 328 -18.24 -9.75 2.91
C ALA A 328 -17.55 -8.42 3.26
N ASP A 329 -18.12 -7.71 4.23
CA ASP A 329 -17.51 -6.53 4.84
C ASP A 329 -16.13 -6.86 5.40
N GLY A 330 -15.14 -6.00 5.15
CA GLY A 330 -13.72 -6.28 5.46
C GLY A 330 -13.05 -7.30 4.54
N GLY A 331 -13.78 -7.95 3.62
CA GLY A 331 -13.28 -8.91 2.63
C GLY A 331 -12.53 -8.26 1.46
N MET A 332 -12.04 -9.07 0.51
CA MET A 332 -11.19 -8.59 -0.59
C MET A 332 -11.85 -7.46 -1.41
N ALA A 333 -13.10 -7.60 -1.81
CA ALA A 333 -13.80 -6.57 -2.60
C ALA A 333 -13.96 -5.26 -1.80
N ASP A 334 -14.12 -5.35 -0.49
CA ASP A 334 -14.25 -4.20 0.40
C ASP A 334 -12.89 -3.51 0.61
N GLN A 335 -11.83 -4.29 0.83
CA GLN A 335 -10.44 -3.82 0.90
C GLN A 335 -10.02 -3.11 -0.39
N ILE A 336 -10.28 -3.72 -1.55
CA ILE A 336 -9.98 -3.11 -2.85
C ILE A 336 -10.83 -1.86 -3.08
N GLY A 337 -12.15 -1.96 -2.91
CA GLY A 337 -13.08 -0.86 -3.21
C GLY A 337 -12.93 0.36 -2.31
N LYS A 338 -12.48 0.19 -1.06
CA LYS A 338 -12.25 1.30 -0.11
C LYS A 338 -10.78 1.74 -0.06
N GLY A 339 -9.84 0.81 -0.24
CA GLY A 339 -8.42 1.05 0.02
C GLY A 339 -7.59 1.41 -1.20
N VAL A 340 -8.03 1.05 -2.42
CA VAL A 340 -7.38 1.50 -3.65
C VAL A 340 -8.04 2.81 -4.09
N MET A 341 -7.23 3.85 -4.24
CA MET A 341 -7.68 5.17 -4.65
C MET A 341 -7.92 5.23 -6.18
N ASP A 342 -8.54 6.30 -6.66
CA ASP A 342 -8.89 6.47 -8.08
C ASP A 342 -7.67 6.45 -9.02
N ASP A 343 -6.53 6.94 -8.52
CA ASP A 343 -5.23 6.87 -9.19
C ASP A 343 -4.51 5.52 -9.02
N GLY A 344 -5.17 4.52 -8.44
CA GLY A 344 -4.71 3.13 -8.34
C GLY A 344 -3.70 2.85 -7.23
N TRP A 345 -3.28 3.85 -6.47
CA TRP A 345 -2.44 3.67 -5.30
C TRP A 345 -3.24 3.12 -4.11
N TRP A 346 -2.59 2.29 -3.30
CA TRP A 346 -3.14 1.91 -1.99
C TRP A 346 -3.10 3.10 -1.03
N PHE A 347 -4.16 3.32 -0.24
CA PHE A 347 -4.36 4.54 0.54
C PHE A 347 -3.24 4.87 1.52
N GLU A 348 -2.52 3.86 2.04
CA GLU A 348 -1.40 4.07 2.96
C GLU A 348 -0.30 4.91 2.30
N GLY A 349 -0.30 4.99 0.96
CA GLY A 349 0.58 5.85 0.20
C GLY A 349 2.05 5.49 0.37
N THR A 350 2.39 4.34 0.96
CA THR A 350 3.75 3.81 1.01
C THR A 350 3.98 2.92 -0.20
N ALA A 351 5.09 3.09 -0.92
CA ALA A 351 5.43 2.19 -2.02
C ALA A 351 5.53 0.72 -1.54
N ASN A 352 6.04 0.50 -0.31
CA ASN A 352 6.11 -0.82 0.30
C ASN A 352 4.76 -1.52 0.48
N TYR A 353 3.73 -0.84 1.01
CA TYR A 353 2.43 -1.47 1.24
C TYR A 353 1.56 -1.51 -0.01
N CYS A 354 1.72 -0.54 -0.91
CA CYS A 354 1.18 -0.66 -2.27
C CYS A 354 1.63 -1.98 -2.91
N TYR A 355 2.94 -2.23 -2.95
CA TYR A 355 3.48 -3.46 -3.53
C TYR A 355 3.05 -4.72 -2.77
N LEU A 356 3.01 -4.67 -1.43
CA LEU A 356 2.54 -5.80 -0.64
C LEU A 356 1.11 -6.19 -1.02
N VAL A 357 0.18 -5.23 -1.05
CA VAL A 357 -1.23 -5.51 -1.35
C VAL A 357 -1.40 -5.97 -2.80
N VAL A 358 -0.72 -5.33 -3.75
CA VAL A 358 -0.70 -5.75 -5.17
C VAL A 358 -0.19 -7.17 -5.32
N GLN A 359 0.92 -7.51 -4.65
CA GLN A 359 1.49 -8.86 -4.69
C GLN A 359 0.49 -9.88 -4.16
N ARG A 360 -0.12 -9.63 -3.00
CA ARG A 360 -1.10 -10.53 -2.38
C ARG A 360 -2.28 -10.80 -3.31
N TYR A 361 -2.89 -9.75 -3.88
CA TYR A 361 -4.04 -9.94 -4.76
C TYR A 361 -3.66 -10.41 -6.17
N SER A 362 -2.43 -10.19 -6.64
CA SER A 362 -1.92 -10.81 -7.87
C SER A 362 -1.73 -12.33 -7.71
N LEU A 363 -1.27 -12.79 -6.54
CA LEU A 363 -1.18 -14.21 -6.22
C LEU A 363 -2.58 -14.85 -6.08
N VAL A 364 -3.53 -14.15 -5.45
CA VAL A 364 -4.94 -14.58 -5.42
C VAL A 364 -5.50 -14.67 -6.84
N ALA A 365 -5.22 -13.69 -7.71
CA ALA A 365 -5.70 -13.72 -9.09
C ALA A 365 -5.09 -14.86 -9.90
N GLN A 366 -3.80 -15.15 -9.70
CA GLN A 366 -3.18 -16.31 -10.33
C GLN A 366 -3.81 -17.62 -9.84
N ALA A 367 -4.11 -17.74 -8.53
CA ALA A 367 -4.81 -18.91 -8.00
C ALA A 367 -6.23 -19.04 -8.57
N PHE A 368 -6.96 -17.93 -8.73
CA PHE A 368 -8.25 -17.91 -9.40
C PHE A 368 -8.12 -18.36 -10.86
N GLN A 369 -7.15 -17.82 -11.60
CA GLN A 369 -6.90 -18.18 -12.99
C GLN A 369 -6.61 -19.68 -13.15
N ASN A 370 -5.77 -20.23 -12.27
CA ASN A 370 -5.46 -21.67 -12.25
C ASN A 370 -6.69 -22.51 -11.87
N TYR A 371 -7.57 -22.01 -11.00
CA TYR A 371 -8.84 -22.64 -10.68
C TYR A 371 -9.82 -22.63 -11.87
N GLY A 372 -9.79 -21.56 -12.68
CA GLY A 372 -10.63 -21.35 -13.86
C GLY A 372 -11.49 -20.07 -13.80
N TRP A 373 -11.13 -19.12 -12.93
CA TRP A 373 -11.83 -17.85 -12.72
C TRP A 373 -10.94 -16.67 -13.07
N ASP A 374 -11.51 -15.67 -13.75
CA ASP A 374 -10.77 -14.48 -14.16
C ASP A 374 -10.91 -13.35 -13.13
N LEU A 375 -9.97 -13.30 -12.18
CA LEU A 375 -9.88 -12.19 -11.21
C LEU A 375 -9.07 -11.01 -11.77
N TYR A 376 -8.16 -11.23 -12.72
CA TYR A 376 -7.35 -10.17 -13.32
C TYR A 376 -8.23 -9.10 -13.97
N HIS A 377 -9.29 -9.52 -14.67
CA HIS A 377 -10.20 -8.59 -15.35
C HIS A 377 -11.47 -8.26 -14.55
N ARG A 378 -11.61 -8.79 -13.33
CA ARG A 378 -12.74 -8.47 -12.47
C ARG A 378 -12.67 -7.03 -11.96
N ARG A 379 -13.82 -6.35 -12.01
CA ARG A 379 -14.00 -4.99 -11.49
C ARG A 379 -14.76 -5.02 -10.17
N PHE A 380 -14.34 -4.19 -9.22
CA PHE A 380 -14.97 -4.02 -7.92
C PHE A 380 -15.53 -2.60 -7.79
N PRO A 381 -16.75 -2.41 -7.28
CA PRO A 381 -17.28 -1.08 -7.03
C PRO A 381 -16.39 -0.28 -6.10
N VAL A 382 -16.11 0.98 -6.43
CA VAL A 382 -15.48 1.92 -5.51
C VAL A 382 -16.43 2.18 -4.35
N LYS A 383 -15.89 2.24 -3.13
CA LYS A 383 -16.62 2.40 -1.88
C LYS A 383 -15.99 3.50 -1.02
N PHE A 384 -16.78 4.03 -0.10
CA PHE A 384 -16.32 5.05 0.83
C PHE A 384 -15.45 4.44 1.95
N LYS A 385 -14.29 5.08 2.19
CA LYS A 385 -13.39 4.74 3.31
C LYS A 385 -13.65 5.68 4.49
N SER A 386 -13.80 5.10 5.68
CA SER A 386 -14.05 5.86 6.90
C SER A 386 -12.84 6.74 7.29
N LYS A 387 -13.13 7.84 7.98
CA LYS A 387 -12.13 8.70 8.65
C LYS A 387 -11.64 8.08 9.97
N ASP A 388 -12.47 7.24 10.58
CA ASP A 388 -12.13 6.45 11.75
C ASP A 388 -11.45 5.14 11.36
N PHE A 389 -10.74 4.55 12.30
CA PHE A 389 -10.08 3.26 12.16
C PHE A 389 -10.43 2.36 13.34
N GLU A 390 -10.42 1.03 13.15
CA GLU A 390 -10.92 0.01 14.10
C GLU A 390 -10.79 0.34 15.59
N ASN A 391 -9.63 0.86 16.01
CA ASN A 391 -9.30 1.12 17.41
C ASN A 391 -8.97 2.60 17.73
N VAL A 392 -9.06 3.52 16.76
CA VAL A 392 -8.75 4.94 16.97
C VAL A 392 -9.69 5.84 16.18
N LYS A 393 -10.23 6.86 16.84
CA LYS A 393 -11.01 7.91 16.19
C LYS A 393 -10.12 8.82 15.35
N GLU A 394 -10.73 9.49 14.38
CA GLU A 394 -10.06 10.52 13.57
C GLU A 394 -9.29 11.52 14.46
N GLY A 395 -8.07 11.87 14.05
CA GLY A 395 -7.28 12.90 14.70
C GLY A 395 -6.27 12.40 15.74
N PHE A 396 -6.31 11.11 16.12
CA PHE A 396 -5.30 10.53 17.01
C PHE A 396 -3.89 10.71 16.43
N THR A 397 -3.00 11.36 17.18
CA THR A 397 -1.64 11.77 16.77
C THR A 397 -1.58 12.62 15.49
N GLY A 398 -2.71 13.23 15.09
CA GLY A 398 -2.87 14.02 13.87
C GLY A 398 -3.17 13.20 12.60
N MET A 399 -3.23 11.87 12.68
CA MET A 399 -3.37 11.00 11.50
C MET A 399 -4.75 11.12 10.85
N LYS A 400 -4.77 10.89 9.52
CA LYS A 400 -6.01 10.85 8.72
C LYS A 400 -6.10 9.54 7.92
N PHE A 401 -7.28 8.93 7.93
CA PHE A 401 -7.53 7.63 7.29
C PHE A 401 -8.42 7.72 6.05
N ASP A 402 -9.08 8.84 5.77
CA ASP A 402 -9.84 9.02 4.54
C ASP A 402 -8.93 9.15 3.31
N ASN A 403 -9.50 8.81 2.15
CA ASN A 403 -8.86 9.03 0.86
C ASN A 403 -9.19 10.44 0.38
N TRP A 404 -8.18 11.19 -0.07
CA TRP A 404 -8.37 12.52 -0.65
C TRP A 404 -8.24 12.48 -2.17
N GLY A 405 -8.56 13.60 -2.81
CA GLY A 405 -8.53 13.74 -4.26
C GLY A 405 -9.85 13.35 -4.93
N PRO A 406 -9.92 13.47 -6.26
CA PRO A 406 -11.12 13.16 -7.02
C PRO A 406 -11.39 11.66 -7.06
N VAL A 407 -12.66 11.27 -7.16
CA VAL A 407 -13.07 9.90 -7.51
C VAL A 407 -13.82 10.00 -8.82
N THR A 408 -13.23 9.49 -9.89
CA THR A 408 -13.76 9.59 -11.26
C THR A 408 -14.22 8.25 -11.82
N GLN A 409 -13.75 7.15 -11.24
CA GLN A 409 -14.09 5.79 -11.63
C GLN A 409 -15.15 5.18 -10.70
N ASN A 410 -16.13 4.48 -11.29
CA ASN A 410 -17.14 3.74 -10.52
C ASN A 410 -16.62 2.37 -10.03
N THR A 411 -15.56 1.85 -10.66
CA THR A 411 -14.99 0.55 -10.31
C THR A 411 -13.47 0.57 -10.41
N ILE A 412 -12.80 -0.29 -9.65
CA ILE A 412 -11.36 -0.50 -9.63
C ILE A 412 -11.04 -2.00 -9.80
N GLY A 413 -9.88 -2.34 -10.33
CA GLY A 413 -9.43 -3.74 -10.48
C GLY A 413 -7.91 -3.86 -10.48
N LEU A 414 -7.40 -5.09 -10.60
CA LEU A 414 -5.96 -5.35 -10.49
C LEU A 414 -5.09 -4.65 -11.52
N LYS A 415 -5.61 -4.44 -12.75
CA LYS A 415 -4.92 -3.65 -13.77
C LYS A 415 -4.60 -2.23 -13.27
N ASP A 416 -5.53 -1.61 -12.55
CA ASP A 416 -5.36 -0.26 -12.01
C ASP A 416 -4.42 -0.25 -10.82
N MET A 417 -4.05 -1.40 -10.25
CA MET A 417 -3.14 -1.45 -9.10
C MET A 417 -1.69 -1.73 -9.51
N VAL A 418 -1.41 -2.14 -10.75
CA VAL A 418 -0.05 -2.54 -11.20
C VAL A 418 0.65 -1.47 -12.05
N THR A 419 -0.08 -0.64 -12.79
CA THR A 419 0.50 0.42 -13.63
C THR A 419 0.75 1.78 -12.96
N PRO A 420 0.03 2.22 -11.91
CA PRO A 420 0.13 3.61 -11.41
C PRO A 420 1.48 4.07 -10.87
N TYR A 421 2.37 3.14 -10.55
CA TYR A 421 3.68 3.46 -9.99
C TYR A 421 4.67 3.90 -11.06
N ILE A 422 4.45 3.47 -12.31
CA ILE A 422 5.39 3.64 -13.42
C ILE A 422 5.76 5.11 -13.66
N PRO A 423 4.81 6.07 -13.66
CA PRO A 423 5.15 7.49 -13.79
C PRO A 423 6.00 8.05 -12.64
N PHE A 424 6.12 7.34 -11.52
CA PHE A 424 6.88 7.72 -10.32
C PHE A 424 8.09 6.82 -10.05
N MET A 425 8.46 6.00 -11.03
CA MET A 425 9.69 5.23 -11.00
C MET A 425 10.89 6.05 -11.49
N ASP A 426 12.09 5.66 -11.07
CA ASP A 426 13.36 6.02 -11.68
C ASP A 426 13.70 5.12 -12.89
N GLU A 427 14.83 5.37 -13.54
CA GLU A 427 15.31 4.64 -14.74
C GLU A 427 15.64 3.16 -14.52
N ASN A 428 15.75 2.75 -13.26
CA ASN A 428 15.90 1.37 -12.84
C ASN A 428 14.55 0.77 -12.37
N ALA A 429 13.44 1.42 -12.70
CA ALA A 429 12.08 1.07 -12.28
C ALA A 429 11.86 1.08 -10.75
N ASN A 430 12.71 1.79 -9.99
CA ASN A 430 12.49 1.93 -8.55
C ASN A 430 11.46 3.03 -8.28
N VAL A 431 10.42 2.73 -7.51
CA VAL A 431 9.38 3.70 -7.14
C VAL A 431 9.91 4.66 -6.10
N VAL A 432 9.63 5.95 -6.29
CA VAL A 432 9.94 7.00 -5.30
C VAL A 432 9.40 6.63 -3.92
N ALA A 433 10.22 6.84 -2.91
CA ALA A 433 9.83 6.58 -1.53
C ALA A 433 8.82 7.62 -1.04
N THR A 434 7.79 7.15 -0.34
CA THR A 434 6.74 7.97 0.27
C THR A 434 6.34 7.37 1.61
N ASN A 435 5.99 8.21 2.59
CA ASN A 435 5.54 7.73 3.91
C ASN A 435 6.60 6.78 4.54
N ASP A 436 6.17 5.78 5.33
CA ASP A 436 7.02 4.71 5.88
C ASP A 436 7.59 3.75 4.78
N SER A 437 8.28 4.29 3.77
CA SER A 437 8.87 3.53 2.66
C SER A 437 10.32 3.89 2.40
N ASN A 438 11.10 2.87 2.04
CA ASN A 438 12.38 3.05 1.38
C ASN A 438 12.13 3.17 -0.12
N LEU A 439 13.21 3.47 -0.87
CA LEU A 439 13.21 3.31 -2.31
C LEU A 439 12.89 1.85 -2.64
N LYS A 440 11.85 1.64 -3.45
CA LYS A 440 11.30 0.30 -3.67
C LYS A 440 11.63 -0.20 -5.07
N THR A 441 12.45 -1.25 -5.14
CA THR A 441 12.76 -1.96 -6.39
C THR A 441 11.51 -2.66 -6.93
N PRO A 442 11.38 -2.84 -8.26
CA PRO A 442 10.24 -3.53 -8.86
C PRO A 442 10.10 -4.96 -8.31
N ASP A 443 8.88 -5.36 -8.00
CA ASP A 443 8.58 -6.67 -7.38
C ASP A 443 8.28 -7.74 -8.44
N SER A 444 8.51 -8.99 -8.09
CA SER A 444 8.24 -10.12 -8.99
C SER A 444 6.77 -10.31 -9.39
N PHE A 445 5.78 -9.68 -8.72
CA PHE A 445 4.38 -9.73 -9.18
C PHE A 445 4.21 -9.15 -10.60
N TYR A 446 5.13 -8.31 -11.07
CA TYR A 446 5.08 -7.78 -12.44
C TYR A 446 5.19 -8.87 -13.51
N GLU A 447 5.79 -10.03 -13.21
CA GLU A 447 5.80 -11.18 -14.12
C GLU A 447 4.38 -11.72 -14.34
N LEU A 448 3.56 -11.78 -13.28
CA LEU A 448 2.15 -12.15 -13.37
C LEU A 448 1.33 -11.10 -14.10
N ALA A 449 1.53 -9.82 -13.74
CA ALA A 449 0.82 -8.71 -14.36
C ALA A 449 1.11 -8.62 -15.86
N TYR A 450 2.37 -8.75 -16.27
CA TYR A 450 2.75 -8.74 -17.68
C TYR A 450 2.18 -9.95 -18.42
N ARG A 451 2.24 -11.16 -17.83
CA ARG A 451 1.63 -12.36 -18.43
C ARG A 451 0.13 -12.20 -18.65
N ALA A 452 -0.58 -11.55 -17.71
CA ALA A 452 -2.02 -11.31 -17.78
C ALA A 452 -2.40 -10.22 -18.79
N TYR A 453 -1.72 -9.06 -18.77
CA TYR A 453 -2.15 -7.86 -19.52
C TYR A 453 -1.32 -7.53 -20.76
N LYS A 454 -0.07 -8.00 -20.84
CA LYS A 454 0.87 -7.79 -21.96
C LYS A 454 1.07 -6.32 -22.36
N LEU A 455 1.09 -5.42 -21.39
CA LEU A 455 1.31 -3.99 -21.63
C LEU A 455 2.81 -3.68 -21.80
N ASN A 456 3.15 -2.78 -22.72
CA ASN A 456 4.54 -2.33 -22.93
C ASN A 456 5.15 -1.70 -21.67
N ASP A 457 4.36 -0.92 -20.92
CA ASP A 457 4.83 -0.30 -19.68
C ASP A 457 5.26 -1.36 -18.65
N LEU A 458 4.51 -2.47 -18.57
CA LEU A 458 4.87 -3.59 -17.70
C LEU A 458 6.09 -4.35 -18.23
N ALA A 459 6.23 -4.49 -19.56
CA ALA A 459 7.43 -5.03 -20.20
C ALA A 459 8.68 -4.21 -19.84
N TRP A 460 8.55 -2.89 -19.83
CA TRP A 460 9.63 -1.99 -19.43
C TRP A 460 10.00 -2.23 -17.96
N VAL A 461 9.04 -2.32 -17.04
CA VAL A 461 9.32 -2.62 -15.63
C VAL A 461 10.06 -3.95 -15.47
N ILE A 462 9.56 -5.04 -16.08
CA ILE A 462 10.22 -6.35 -15.95
C ILE A 462 11.61 -6.36 -16.59
N SER A 463 11.87 -5.54 -17.62
CA SER A 463 13.21 -5.39 -18.22
C SER A 463 14.25 -4.85 -17.23
N LYS A 464 13.82 -4.20 -16.14
CA LYS A 464 14.67 -3.68 -15.06
C LYS A 464 14.70 -4.57 -13.82
N THR A 465 13.90 -5.64 -13.79
CA THR A 465 13.84 -6.56 -12.65
C THR A 465 14.94 -7.62 -12.68
N LYS A 466 15.43 -8.01 -11.50
CA LYS A 466 16.18 -9.27 -11.39
C LYS A 466 15.19 -10.42 -11.52
N ARG A 467 15.46 -11.34 -12.46
CA ARG A 467 14.62 -12.51 -12.73
C ARG A 467 15.09 -13.73 -11.93
N ASP A 468 15.23 -13.55 -10.62
CA ASP A 468 15.79 -14.51 -9.64
C ASP A 468 14.73 -15.03 -8.63
N SER A 469 13.45 -14.78 -8.89
CA SER A 469 12.34 -15.24 -8.05
C SER A 469 11.68 -16.51 -8.56
N TRP A 470 10.98 -17.25 -7.69
CA TRP A 470 10.15 -18.38 -8.12
C TRP A 470 9.04 -17.95 -9.09
N LEU A 471 8.52 -16.72 -8.96
CA LEU A 471 7.52 -16.15 -9.86
C LEU A 471 8.06 -15.99 -11.27
N SER A 472 9.25 -15.41 -11.42
CA SER A 472 9.90 -15.31 -12.74
C SER A 472 10.19 -16.69 -13.35
N LEU A 473 10.64 -17.65 -12.52
CA LEU A 473 10.91 -19.01 -12.98
C LEU A 473 9.64 -19.71 -13.49
N MET A 474 8.55 -19.66 -12.71
CA MET A 474 7.29 -20.33 -13.04
C MET A 474 6.54 -19.58 -14.16
N TYR A 475 6.33 -18.28 -14.02
CA TYR A 475 5.40 -17.52 -14.85
C TYR A 475 6.04 -16.54 -15.82
N GLY A 476 7.30 -16.16 -15.60
CA GLY A 476 7.94 -15.13 -16.41
C GLY A 476 8.11 -15.56 -17.87
N VAL A 477 7.89 -14.62 -18.79
CA VAL A 477 8.03 -14.91 -20.23
C VAL A 477 9.48 -15.26 -20.58
N PRO A 478 9.73 -16.14 -21.55
CA PRO A 478 11.10 -16.53 -21.87
C PRO A 478 11.97 -15.36 -22.35
N GLU A 479 11.39 -14.51 -23.19
CA GLU A 479 11.99 -13.30 -23.75
C GLU A 479 11.06 -12.12 -23.47
N ILE A 480 11.66 -11.03 -22.98
CA ILE A 480 10.96 -9.77 -22.73
C ILE A 480 11.10 -8.94 -24.01
N PRO A 481 10.01 -8.38 -24.57
CA PRO A 481 10.12 -7.53 -25.75
C PRO A 481 10.92 -6.27 -25.41
N GLU A 482 11.73 -5.82 -26.36
CA GLU A 482 12.37 -4.52 -26.28
C GLU A 482 11.31 -3.43 -26.39
N VAL A 483 11.30 -2.52 -25.42
CA VAL A 483 10.32 -1.44 -25.31
C VAL A 483 11.01 -0.17 -24.82
N GLU A 484 10.49 0.96 -25.27
CA GLU A 484 10.94 2.28 -24.84
C GLU A 484 10.56 2.56 -23.37
N ASP A 485 11.28 3.49 -22.75
CA ASP A 485 10.92 3.99 -21.43
C ASP A 485 9.61 4.78 -21.48
N PRO A 486 8.55 4.36 -20.76
CA PRO A 486 7.25 5.03 -20.82
C PRO A 486 7.25 6.39 -20.08
N ARG A 487 8.29 6.72 -19.32
CA ARG A 487 8.35 7.90 -18.44
C ARG A 487 8.94 9.12 -19.15
N THR A 488 8.45 9.42 -20.34
CA THR A 488 9.00 10.48 -21.20
C THR A 488 8.69 11.89 -20.71
N THR A 489 7.60 12.09 -19.98
CA THR A 489 7.15 13.40 -19.50
C THR A 489 7.01 13.46 -17.98
N SER A 490 6.75 14.68 -17.49
CA SER A 490 6.27 14.89 -16.12
C SER A 490 4.89 14.25 -15.93
N ALA A 491 4.55 13.89 -14.70
CA ALA A 491 3.27 13.26 -14.35
C ALA A 491 2.80 13.65 -12.94
N PHE A 492 1.51 13.42 -12.64
CA PHE A 492 0.97 13.57 -11.30
C PHE A 492 -0.13 12.53 -11.03
N ALA A 493 -0.38 12.25 -9.75
CA ALA A 493 -1.41 11.34 -9.26
C ALA A 493 -2.15 12.04 -8.11
N PRO A 494 -3.42 12.44 -8.27
CA PRO A 494 -4.05 13.42 -7.39
C PRO A 494 -4.54 12.87 -6.05
N ASN A 495 -4.74 11.56 -5.89
CA ASN A 495 -5.24 10.99 -4.64
C ASN A 495 -4.10 10.68 -3.68
N VAL A 496 -3.08 9.94 -4.12
CA VAL A 496 -1.81 9.84 -3.36
C VAL A 496 -1.14 11.22 -3.28
N GLY A 497 -1.43 12.08 -4.26
CA GLY A 497 -0.98 13.45 -4.42
C GLY A 497 0.52 13.51 -4.53
N LEU A 498 1.01 12.97 -5.65
CA LEU A 498 2.40 13.00 -6.06
C LEU A 498 2.53 13.74 -7.38
N VAL A 499 3.66 14.43 -7.55
CA VAL A 499 4.09 15.03 -8.81
C VAL A 499 5.50 14.57 -9.11
N ALA A 500 5.75 14.10 -10.33
CA ALA A 500 7.07 13.85 -10.88
C ALA A 500 7.34 14.87 -11.97
N LEU A 501 8.33 15.74 -11.77
CA LEU A 501 8.82 16.68 -12.77
C LEU A 501 10.11 16.14 -13.38
N ARG A 502 10.19 16.08 -14.71
CA ARG A 502 11.36 15.57 -15.45
C ARG A 502 11.87 16.56 -16.49
N SER A 503 13.13 16.96 -16.39
CA SER A 503 13.75 17.83 -17.39
C SER A 503 13.65 17.23 -18.81
N GLN A 504 13.35 18.04 -19.82
CA GLN A 504 13.02 17.60 -21.19
C GLN A 504 14.15 17.84 -22.22
N GLY A 505 15.31 18.33 -21.78
CA GLY A 505 16.44 18.60 -22.64
C GLY A 505 16.97 17.38 -23.37
N LYS A 506 17.91 17.64 -24.29
CA LYS A 506 18.65 16.63 -25.05
C LYS A 506 19.65 15.86 -24.16
N ALA A 507 19.20 15.36 -23.02
CA ALA A 507 19.94 14.36 -22.25
C ALA A 507 20.16 13.14 -23.16
N THR A 508 21.37 12.58 -23.17
CA THR A 508 21.66 11.40 -23.98
C THR A 508 21.08 10.13 -23.38
N SER A 509 20.67 10.18 -22.10
CA SER A 509 20.01 9.08 -21.40
C SER A 509 19.10 9.55 -20.24
N PRO A 510 18.08 8.77 -19.81
CA PRO A 510 17.19 9.10 -18.70
C PRO A 510 17.91 9.39 -17.37
N GLU A 511 19.05 8.72 -17.11
CA GLU A 511 19.86 8.91 -15.91
C GLU A 511 20.33 10.35 -15.76
N GLN A 512 20.62 11.05 -16.87
CA GLN A 512 21.14 12.42 -16.85
C GLN A 512 20.07 13.49 -16.59
N GLN A 513 18.80 13.13 -16.76
CA GLN A 513 17.68 14.04 -16.51
C GLN A 513 17.60 14.38 -15.02
N ILE A 514 17.20 15.62 -14.73
CA ILE A 514 16.77 15.98 -13.39
C ILE A 514 15.35 15.46 -13.20
N GLN A 515 15.16 14.65 -12.16
CA GLN A 515 13.84 14.17 -11.73
C GLN A 515 13.58 14.69 -10.32
N ALA A 516 12.51 15.46 -10.14
CA ALA A 516 12.13 16.01 -8.83
C ALA A 516 10.69 15.60 -8.48
N TYR A 517 10.49 15.17 -7.24
CA TYR A 517 9.24 14.62 -6.77
C TYR A 517 8.63 15.46 -5.65
N PHE A 518 7.32 15.69 -5.69
CA PHE A 518 6.61 16.54 -4.72
C PHE A 518 5.34 15.87 -4.20
N LYS A 519 4.93 16.18 -2.97
CA LYS A 519 3.80 15.54 -2.30
C LYS A 519 2.77 16.50 -1.72
N TYR A 520 1.49 16.15 -1.88
CA TYR A 520 0.34 16.94 -1.47
C TYR A 520 -0.94 16.14 -1.12
N GLY A 521 -1.00 14.83 -1.37
CA GLY A 521 -2.27 14.08 -1.33
C GLY A 521 -2.59 13.41 -0.01
N THR A 522 -3.19 12.23 -0.08
CA THR A 522 -3.68 11.45 1.06
C THR A 522 -2.63 11.26 2.16
N HIS A 523 -3.07 11.22 3.42
CA HIS A 523 -2.20 11.01 4.58
C HIS A 523 -1.61 9.60 4.61
N GLY A 524 -2.46 8.58 4.62
CA GLY A 524 -2.04 7.18 4.72
C GLY A 524 -2.11 6.60 6.14
N GLY A 525 -2.94 7.18 7.02
CA GLY A 525 -3.22 6.63 8.34
C GLY A 525 -1.96 6.46 9.21
N TRP A 526 -1.78 5.26 9.76
CA TRP A 526 -0.67 4.91 10.65
C TRP A 526 0.72 5.20 10.08
N HIS A 527 0.85 5.07 8.77
CA HIS A 527 2.10 5.17 8.03
C HIS A 527 2.30 6.54 7.37
N GLY A 528 1.32 7.44 7.50
CA GLY A 528 1.35 8.75 6.89
C GLY A 528 2.33 9.72 7.55
N HIS A 529 2.99 10.52 6.73
CA HIS A 529 3.86 11.62 7.16
C HIS A 529 3.14 12.99 7.07
N PHE A 530 3.60 13.96 7.86
CA PHE A 530 3.06 15.32 7.96
C PHE A 530 3.83 16.30 7.06
N ASP A 531 3.76 16.09 5.74
CA ASP A 531 4.73 16.60 4.78
C ASP A 531 4.10 17.19 3.50
N ARG A 532 2.98 17.93 3.62
CA ARG A 532 2.35 18.60 2.47
C ARG A 532 3.21 19.78 2.02
N THR A 533 3.51 19.86 0.73
CA THR A 533 4.50 20.73 0.05
C THR A 533 5.94 20.20 0.04
N ASN A 534 6.18 19.00 0.58
CA ASN A 534 7.52 18.40 0.58
C ASN A 534 8.04 18.11 -0.84
N MET A 535 9.32 18.38 -1.04
CA MET A 535 10.10 17.84 -2.15
C MET A 535 10.70 16.51 -1.71
N ILE A 536 9.99 15.42 -2.03
CA ILE A 536 10.25 14.09 -1.47
C ILE A 536 11.47 13.40 -2.08
N GLY A 537 11.94 13.85 -3.25
CA GLY A 537 13.09 13.25 -3.94
C GLY A 537 13.68 14.17 -5.00
N LEU A 538 14.99 14.04 -5.21
CA LEU A 538 15.77 14.70 -6.27
C LEU A 538 16.80 13.72 -6.81
N ASP A 539 16.71 13.45 -8.10
CA ASP A 539 17.60 12.55 -8.80
C ASP A 539 18.28 13.25 -9.98
N ARG A 540 19.56 12.96 -10.20
CA ARG A 540 20.33 13.31 -11.41
C ARG A 540 21.56 12.42 -11.55
N ASN A 541 21.94 12.08 -12.78
CA ASN A 541 23.08 11.22 -13.10
C ASN A 541 23.02 9.85 -12.42
N GLY A 542 21.81 9.28 -12.30
CA GLY A 542 21.55 8.03 -11.59
C GLY A 542 21.74 8.09 -10.06
N HIS A 543 21.95 9.27 -9.49
CA HIS A 543 22.17 9.48 -8.06
C HIS A 543 20.97 10.17 -7.40
N LYS A 544 20.67 9.78 -6.15
CA LYS A 544 19.57 10.30 -5.35
C LYS A 544 20.09 11.13 -4.20
N TYR A 545 19.82 12.43 -4.21
CA TYR A 545 20.34 13.35 -3.21
C TYR A 545 19.61 13.23 -1.84
N PHE A 546 18.35 12.82 -1.87
CA PHE A 546 17.51 12.55 -0.69
C PHE A 546 16.23 11.76 -1.08
N GLY A 547 15.47 11.31 -0.08
CA GLY A 547 14.20 10.59 -0.23
C GLY A 547 13.23 10.91 0.92
N ALA A 548 12.07 10.24 0.98
CA ALA A 548 11.08 10.46 2.06
C ALA A 548 11.54 9.93 3.43
N GLU A 549 11.83 8.63 3.56
CA GLU A 549 12.23 8.04 4.84
C GLU A 549 13.77 8.03 4.97
N MET A 550 14.35 9.16 5.40
CA MET A 550 15.79 9.31 5.62
C MET A 550 16.24 8.89 7.03
N VAL A 551 15.31 8.76 7.98
CA VAL A 551 15.55 8.30 9.36
C VAL A 551 14.53 7.24 9.76
N TRP A 552 14.96 6.24 10.54
CA TRP A 552 14.08 5.20 11.07
C TRP A 552 14.49 4.72 12.46
N PHE A 553 13.60 4.91 13.44
CA PHE A 553 13.75 4.41 14.81
C PHE A 553 13.01 3.08 15.08
N GLY A 554 12.04 2.73 14.24
CA GLY A 554 11.16 1.56 14.42
C GLY A 554 9.89 1.85 15.21
N TYR A 555 8.80 1.17 14.85
CA TYR A 555 7.42 1.40 15.34
C TYR A 555 7.24 1.48 16.86
N GLY A 556 8.04 0.73 17.63
CA GLY A 556 7.95 0.66 19.09
C GLY A 556 8.94 1.55 19.84
N LYS A 557 9.42 2.64 19.22
CA LYS A 557 10.40 3.56 19.80
C LYS A 557 9.87 5.00 19.78
N PRO A 558 10.25 5.85 20.76
CA PRO A 558 9.82 7.24 20.83
C PRO A 558 9.99 8.01 19.51
N GLY A 559 11.16 7.87 18.87
CA GLY A 559 11.50 8.58 17.64
C GLY A 559 10.61 8.27 16.43
N TYR A 560 9.72 7.27 16.47
CA TYR A 560 8.82 6.98 15.35
C TYR A 560 7.82 8.11 15.11
N LYS A 561 6.95 8.43 16.10
CA LYS A 561 6.00 9.57 15.98
C LYS A 561 6.63 10.90 16.38
N GLU A 562 7.72 10.89 17.16
CA GLU A 562 8.39 12.13 17.59
C GLU A 562 9.39 12.70 16.57
N CYS A 563 9.77 11.91 15.55
CA CYS A 563 10.76 12.33 14.56
C CYS A 563 10.41 11.88 13.14
N VAL A 564 10.36 10.57 12.87
CA VAL A 564 10.30 10.01 11.49
C VAL A 564 9.21 10.67 10.64
N GLN A 565 7.98 10.72 11.16
CA GLN A 565 6.82 11.15 10.40
C GLN A 565 6.56 12.66 10.45
N THR A 566 7.32 13.40 11.26
CA THR A 566 7.09 14.82 11.56
C THR A 566 7.49 15.72 10.40
N SER A 567 6.93 16.93 10.30
CA SER A 567 7.28 17.84 9.19
C SER A 567 8.76 18.19 9.13
N ALA A 568 9.45 18.26 10.28
CA ALA A 568 10.84 18.71 10.39
C ALA A 568 11.86 17.80 9.68
N THR A 569 11.53 16.53 9.45
CA THR A 569 12.39 15.55 8.76
C THR A 569 12.26 15.59 7.24
N HIS A 570 11.50 16.55 6.70
CA HIS A 570 11.15 16.66 5.30
C HIS A 570 11.63 18.00 4.68
N ASN A 571 11.86 18.01 3.36
CA ASN A 571 12.36 19.17 2.64
C ASN A 571 11.22 20.15 2.33
N MET A 572 10.80 20.95 3.32
CA MET A 572 9.68 21.88 3.24
C MET A 572 9.86 23.09 4.17
N VAL A 573 8.85 23.97 4.24
CA VAL A 573 8.84 25.10 5.18
C VAL A 573 8.10 24.71 6.46
N ILE A 574 8.78 24.79 7.60
CA ILE A 574 8.29 24.46 8.94
C ILE A 574 7.86 25.72 9.66
N VAL A 575 6.79 25.63 10.46
CA VAL A 575 6.30 26.72 11.30
C VAL A 575 6.59 26.43 12.76
N ASP A 576 7.29 27.33 13.45
CA ASP A 576 7.50 27.32 14.90
C ASP A 576 8.06 26.02 15.50
N GLU A 577 8.80 25.24 14.70
CA GLU A 577 9.31 23.91 15.10
C GLU A 577 8.17 22.92 15.44
N LEU A 578 6.99 23.14 14.85
CA LEU A 578 5.79 22.34 15.03
C LEU A 578 5.57 21.37 13.87
N GLN A 579 4.58 20.49 14.03
CA GLN A 579 4.11 19.55 13.03
C GLN A 579 2.89 20.11 12.29
N GLN A 580 2.90 20.01 10.97
CA GLN A 580 1.82 20.43 10.08
C GLN A 580 0.56 19.58 10.31
N GLU A 581 -0.62 20.20 10.23
CA GLU A 581 -1.88 19.47 10.12
C GLU A 581 -2.00 18.76 8.77
N ALA A 582 -2.35 17.47 8.83
CA ALA A 582 -2.69 16.71 7.64
C ALA A 582 -4.08 17.14 7.13
N VAL A 583 -4.10 18.00 6.10
CA VAL A 583 -5.33 18.45 5.43
C VAL A 583 -5.27 18.18 3.92
N PRO A 584 -6.43 18.01 3.25
CA PRO A 584 -6.49 17.98 1.80
C PRO A 584 -5.79 19.21 1.20
N SER A 585 -4.72 18.98 0.45
CA SER A 585 -3.93 20.02 -0.21
C SER A 585 -4.12 19.92 -1.72
N LYS A 586 -3.77 20.99 -2.45
CA LYS A 586 -4.09 21.12 -3.88
C LYS A 586 -2.83 21.25 -4.72
N GLN A 587 -2.85 20.65 -5.90
CA GLN A 587 -1.99 21.05 -7.00
C GLN A 587 -2.74 22.12 -7.81
N THR A 588 -2.34 23.38 -7.67
CA THR A 588 -3.02 24.50 -8.35
C THR A 588 -2.47 24.78 -9.74
N LEU A 589 -1.31 24.21 -10.06
CA LEU A 589 -0.65 24.32 -11.36
C LEU A 589 0.13 23.05 -11.62
N PHE A 590 0.02 22.53 -12.85
CA PHE A 590 0.90 21.52 -13.43
C PHE A 590 1.20 21.93 -14.86
N TYR A 591 2.48 22.02 -15.19
CA TYR A 591 2.95 22.45 -16.50
C TYR A 591 4.01 21.50 -17.02
N ASN A 592 3.76 20.94 -18.20
CA ASN A 592 4.66 20.07 -18.92
C ASN A 592 5.12 20.80 -20.20
N GLY A 593 6.34 21.32 -20.18
CA GLY A 593 6.88 22.24 -21.18
C GLY A 593 8.09 21.69 -21.94
N GLU A 594 8.66 22.49 -22.85
CA GLU A 594 9.85 22.09 -23.60
C GLU A 594 11.16 22.40 -22.85
N ASN A 595 11.23 23.54 -22.16
CA ASN A 595 12.45 23.99 -21.48
C ASN A 595 12.33 23.97 -19.96
N MET A 596 11.10 23.98 -19.45
CA MET A 596 10.83 23.88 -18.03
C MET A 596 9.56 23.10 -17.72
N GLN A 597 9.60 22.37 -16.62
CA GLN A 597 8.46 21.69 -16.03
C GLN A 597 8.11 22.40 -14.73
N ALA A 598 6.84 22.54 -14.38
CA ALA A 598 6.50 23.19 -13.14
C ALA A 598 5.27 22.63 -12.46
N THR A 599 5.22 22.82 -11.14
CA THR A 599 4.04 22.55 -10.33
C THR A 599 3.91 23.61 -9.24
N VAL A 600 2.66 23.91 -8.84
CA VAL A 600 2.38 24.62 -7.61
C VAL A 600 1.57 23.71 -6.69
N VAL A 601 2.10 23.48 -5.49
CA VAL A 601 1.38 22.81 -4.41
C VAL A 601 0.97 23.85 -3.37
N GLU A 602 -0.30 23.82 -2.97
CA GLU A 602 -0.89 24.71 -1.98
C GLU A 602 -1.46 23.90 -0.81
N THR A 603 -1.17 24.35 0.41
CA THR A 603 -1.81 23.85 1.63
C THR A 603 -2.14 25.01 2.56
N LYS A 604 -3.23 24.86 3.32
CA LYS A 604 -3.62 25.82 4.36
C LYS A 604 -3.92 25.04 5.63
N ALA A 605 -2.94 24.97 6.52
CA ALA A 605 -2.92 24.01 7.62
C ALA A 605 -2.61 24.70 8.95
N ARG A 606 -3.19 24.20 10.04
CA ARG A 606 -2.73 24.53 11.39
C ARG A 606 -1.44 23.77 11.69
N TRP A 607 -0.81 24.13 12.81
CA TRP A 607 0.43 23.48 13.27
C TRP A 607 0.32 23.18 14.76
N ARG A 608 0.86 22.04 15.18
CA ARG A 608 0.78 21.61 16.58
C ARG A 608 2.06 20.94 17.06
N LYS A 609 2.14 20.78 18.38
CA LYS A 609 3.19 20.00 19.04
C LYS A 609 3.12 18.53 18.62
N ILE A 610 4.28 17.86 18.61
CA ILE A 610 4.32 16.41 18.36
C ILE A 610 3.78 15.63 19.56
N PRO A 611 3.19 14.44 19.37
CA PRO A 611 2.86 13.55 20.48
C PRO A 611 4.15 13.12 21.21
N ILE A 612 4.04 12.78 22.49
CA ILE A 612 5.16 12.32 23.32
C ILE A 612 4.97 10.85 23.68
N TRP A 613 6.03 10.06 23.64
CA TRP A 613 6.00 8.65 24.02
C TRP A 613 5.53 8.46 25.47
N ASN A 614 4.54 7.59 25.66
CA ASN A 614 4.08 7.15 26.96
C ASN A 614 3.85 5.63 26.95
N ALA A 615 4.76 4.88 27.58
CA ALA A 615 4.74 3.42 27.61
C ALA A 615 3.54 2.83 28.39
N GLU A 616 2.84 3.63 29.19
CA GLU A 616 1.68 3.21 29.99
C GLU A 616 0.36 3.24 29.19
N LYS A 617 0.36 3.87 28.00
CA LYS A 617 -0.81 3.97 27.11
C LYS A 617 -0.73 2.93 25.98
N PHE A 618 -1.89 2.59 25.42
CA PHE A 618 -1.99 1.82 24.17
C PHE A 618 -3.03 2.45 23.25
N PRO A 619 -2.64 2.99 22.08
CA PRO A 619 -1.27 3.16 21.59
C PRO A 619 -0.38 4.06 22.48
N PRO A 620 0.96 3.92 22.49
CA PRO A 620 1.86 4.47 23.52
C PRO A 620 2.19 5.96 23.32
N TRP A 621 1.17 6.80 23.18
CA TRP A 621 1.34 8.23 22.86
C TRP A 621 0.47 9.12 23.75
N GLU A 622 1.12 10.10 24.38
CA GLU A 622 0.53 11.28 24.98
C GLU A 622 0.28 12.29 23.85
N ASP A 623 -0.97 12.46 23.44
CA ASP A 623 -1.32 13.35 22.34
C ASP A 623 -1.87 14.69 22.82
N THR A 624 -1.67 15.75 22.04
CA THR A 624 -2.20 17.10 22.29
C THR A 624 -2.90 17.61 21.05
N ASP A 625 -4.11 18.14 21.21
CA ASP A 625 -4.86 18.70 20.09
C ASP A 625 -4.22 20.01 19.57
N TYR A 626 -4.69 20.49 18.43
CA TYR A 626 -4.35 21.80 17.91
C TYR A 626 -4.80 22.89 18.89
N ASP A 627 -3.97 23.92 19.08
CA ASP A 627 -4.39 25.11 19.80
C ASP A 627 -5.59 25.74 19.06
N GLU A 628 -6.71 25.90 19.76
CA GLU A 628 -7.96 26.46 19.22
C GLU A 628 -7.77 27.85 18.61
N ASN A 629 -6.76 28.59 19.07
CA ASN A 629 -6.40 29.93 18.59
C ASN A 629 -5.30 29.92 17.52
N PHE A 630 -4.84 28.74 17.08
CA PHE A 630 -3.88 28.63 15.99
C PHE A 630 -4.60 28.69 14.64
N GLU A 631 -4.55 29.87 14.03
CA GLU A 631 -5.10 30.08 12.70
C GLU A 631 -4.33 29.31 11.62
N PRO A 632 -5.01 28.68 10.64
CA PRO A 632 -4.35 27.98 9.54
C PRO A 632 -3.45 28.90 8.71
N ILE A 633 -2.25 28.42 8.39
CA ILE A 633 -1.22 29.15 7.62
C ILE A 633 -1.25 28.68 6.18
N LEU A 634 -1.34 29.64 5.25
CA LEU A 634 -1.23 29.35 3.82
C LEU A 634 0.25 29.14 3.46
N GLN A 635 0.54 28.03 2.80
CA GLN A 635 1.82 27.74 2.15
C GLN A 635 1.59 27.38 0.68
N ARG A 636 2.38 27.99 -0.20
CA ARG A 636 2.46 27.64 -1.61
C ARG A 636 3.89 27.39 -1.99
N ARG A 637 4.13 26.28 -2.67
CA ARG A 637 5.43 25.95 -3.26
C ARG A 637 5.29 25.90 -4.77
N LEU A 638 5.92 26.84 -5.46
CA LEU A 638 6.23 26.72 -6.88
C LEU A 638 7.55 25.97 -7.03
N SER A 639 7.56 24.95 -7.86
CA SER A 639 8.76 24.20 -8.22
C SER A 639 8.90 24.17 -9.72
N ILE A 640 10.07 24.54 -10.22
CA ILE A 640 10.39 24.55 -11.66
C ILE A 640 11.64 23.70 -11.88
N VAL A 641 11.54 22.68 -12.74
CA VAL A 641 12.66 21.84 -13.17
C VAL A 641 13.09 22.26 -14.57
N THR A 642 14.37 22.55 -14.73
CA THR A 642 15.03 22.75 -16.03
C THR A 642 16.03 21.62 -16.28
N ASP A 643 16.74 21.67 -17.40
CA ASP A 643 17.80 20.72 -17.72
C ASP A 643 19.04 20.87 -16.81
N ASP A 644 19.20 22.04 -16.19
CA ASP A 644 20.43 22.41 -15.50
C ASP A 644 20.27 22.44 -13.97
N TYR A 645 19.09 22.82 -13.47
CA TYR A 645 18.82 23.04 -12.05
C TYR A 645 17.31 23.06 -11.74
N VAL A 646 16.98 23.09 -10.44
CA VAL A 646 15.62 23.25 -9.90
C VAL A 646 15.45 24.62 -9.24
N VAL A 647 14.35 25.32 -9.49
CA VAL A 647 13.95 26.53 -8.76
C VAL A 647 12.85 26.18 -7.78
N ILE A 648 13.02 26.56 -6.51
CA ILE A 648 12.00 26.44 -5.48
C ILE A 648 11.63 27.83 -4.99
N SER A 649 10.35 28.20 -5.14
CA SER A 649 9.81 29.44 -4.62
C SER A 649 8.64 29.14 -3.69
N ASP A 650 8.85 29.43 -2.40
CA ASP A 650 7.82 29.25 -1.38
C ASP A 650 7.22 30.60 -0.99
N TYR A 651 5.91 30.65 -0.85
CA TYR A 651 5.18 31.79 -0.29
C TYR A 651 4.37 31.34 0.92
N ILE A 652 4.49 32.08 2.02
CA ILE A 652 3.84 31.76 3.29
C ILE A 652 3.19 33.03 3.84
N SER A 653 1.96 32.91 4.32
CA SER A 653 1.22 34.03 4.91
C SER A 653 0.32 33.60 6.06
N SER A 654 0.24 34.46 7.08
CA SER A 654 -0.50 34.27 8.32
C SER A 654 -0.95 35.63 8.90
N ASN A 655 -1.75 35.61 9.96
CA ASN A 655 -2.27 36.83 10.61
C ASN A 655 -1.29 37.45 11.65
N LYS A 656 -0.37 36.65 12.19
CA LYS A 656 0.61 37.04 13.23
C LYS A 656 2.02 36.57 12.84
N LYS A 657 3.04 37.01 13.59
CA LYS A 657 4.42 36.61 13.26
C LYS A 657 4.67 35.16 13.71
N HIS A 658 5.33 34.39 12.87
CA HIS A 658 5.79 33.04 13.14
C HIS A 658 7.25 32.87 12.74
N ASN A 659 7.94 31.90 13.33
CA ASN A 659 9.21 31.43 12.80
C ASN A 659 8.95 30.49 11.63
N TYR A 660 9.52 30.81 10.46
CA TYR A 660 9.48 29.96 9.29
C TYR A 660 10.89 29.45 8.99
N ASP A 661 11.03 28.13 8.92
CA ASP A 661 12.27 27.46 8.58
C ASP A 661 12.12 26.73 7.25
N TRP A 662 12.81 27.20 6.22
CA TRP A 662 12.98 26.43 4.98
C TRP A 662 14.08 25.39 5.20
N LEU A 663 13.75 24.10 5.07
CA LEU A 663 14.66 22.99 5.34
C LEU A 663 14.98 22.16 4.09
N ILE A 664 16.22 21.69 4.01
CA ILE A 664 16.67 20.63 3.12
C ILE A 664 17.70 19.73 3.82
N HIS A 665 17.70 18.42 3.50
CA HIS A 665 18.51 17.43 4.22
C HIS A 665 19.49 16.61 3.35
N PRO A 666 20.44 17.20 2.59
CA PRO A 666 21.38 16.43 1.77
C PRO A 666 22.51 15.77 2.57
N VAL A 667 23.33 14.96 1.90
CA VAL A 667 24.49 14.27 2.48
C VAL A 667 25.79 15.02 2.16
N GLY A 668 26.72 15.05 3.11
CA GLY A 668 28.10 15.49 2.86
C GLY A 668 28.26 17.00 2.82
N PHE A 669 27.71 17.74 3.78
CA PHE A 669 27.90 19.18 3.90
C PHE A 669 29.39 19.58 3.85
N GLN A 670 29.72 20.57 3.02
CA GLN A 670 31.09 21.07 2.84
C GLN A 670 31.23 22.50 3.36
N THR A 671 30.44 23.42 2.81
CA THR A 671 30.59 24.86 3.04
C THR A 671 29.26 25.58 3.03
N LEU A 672 29.22 26.72 3.73
CA LEU A 672 28.12 27.69 3.67
C LEU A 672 28.69 29.08 3.39
N GLU A 673 28.77 29.42 2.10
CA GLU A 673 29.29 30.71 1.63
C GLU A 673 28.25 31.82 1.81
N GLY A 674 28.72 33.07 1.98
CA GLY A 674 27.84 34.23 2.15
C GLY A 674 27.18 34.36 3.54
N ALA A 675 27.46 33.42 4.45
CA ALA A 675 26.96 33.44 5.83
C ALA A 675 28.10 33.57 6.85
N LYS A 676 27.82 34.16 8.01
CA LYS A 676 28.77 34.27 9.13
C LYS A 676 28.28 33.47 10.33
N LYS A 677 29.13 32.62 10.92
CA LYS A 677 28.82 31.87 12.15
C LYS A 677 28.34 32.83 13.25
N LYS A 678 27.34 32.39 14.01
CA LYS A 678 26.72 33.13 15.12
C LYS A 678 26.61 32.20 16.33
N GLY A 679 27.25 32.58 17.43
CA GLY A 679 27.21 31.79 18.67
C GLY A 679 27.98 30.47 18.59
N ARG A 680 27.96 29.73 19.71
CA ARG A 680 28.52 28.38 19.81
C ARG A 680 27.63 27.34 19.10
N VAL A 681 28.20 26.20 18.79
CA VAL A 681 27.44 25.00 18.41
C VAL A 681 26.57 24.58 19.59
N LEU A 682 25.30 24.27 19.33
CA LEU A 682 24.36 23.70 20.29
C LEU A 682 24.32 22.19 20.09
N ASP A 683 24.15 21.44 21.17
CA ASP A 683 24.01 19.98 21.13
C ASP A 683 22.74 19.54 20.39
N THR A 684 21.67 20.33 20.43
CA THR A 684 20.46 20.14 19.62
C THR A 684 19.89 21.47 19.11
N LEU A 685 19.06 21.43 18.06
CA LEU A 685 18.35 22.63 17.57
C LEU A 685 17.34 23.18 18.60
N SER A 686 16.73 22.31 19.40
CA SER A 686 15.72 22.69 20.41
C SER A 686 15.68 21.67 21.54
N HIS A 687 15.61 22.14 22.79
CA HIS A 687 15.46 21.25 23.96
C HIS A 687 14.00 20.99 24.36
N LYS A 688 13.04 21.51 23.60
CA LYS A 688 11.61 21.33 23.87
C LYS A 688 11.23 19.85 23.67
N LYS A 689 10.65 19.23 24.71
CA LYS A 689 10.22 17.82 24.66
C LYS A 689 9.19 17.54 23.57
N ASP A 690 8.37 18.53 23.26
CA ASP A 690 7.24 18.50 22.33
C ASP A 690 7.57 19.10 20.96
N SER A 691 8.86 19.22 20.63
CA SER A 691 9.38 19.62 19.32
C SER A 691 10.21 18.50 18.69
N PRO A 692 10.07 18.22 17.38
CA PRO A 692 10.95 17.29 16.68
C PRO A 692 12.40 17.80 16.55
N TYR A 693 12.64 19.10 16.74
CA TYR A 693 13.99 19.69 16.60
C TYR A 693 14.97 19.18 17.67
N LYS A 694 14.49 18.53 18.74
CA LYS A 694 15.32 17.83 19.73
C LYS A 694 16.14 16.66 19.16
N TYR A 695 15.81 16.18 17.95
CA TYR A 695 16.54 15.10 17.28
C TYR A 695 17.64 15.57 16.33
N PHE A 696 17.76 16.88 16.10
CA PHE A 696 18.73 17.47 15.20
C PHE A 696 19.93 17.94 16.02
N ALA A 697 21.03 17.20 15.94
CA ALA A 697 22.20 17.39 16.79
C ALA A 697 23.20 18.40 16.20
N ASP A 698 24.17 18.85 17.01
CA ASP A 698 25.33 19.61 16.58
C ASP A 698 25.01 20.85 15.71
N ALA A 699 24.05 21.64 16.19
CA ALA A 699 23.50 22.77 15.47
C ALA A 699 24.39 24.02 15.55
N GLN A 700 24.98 24.41 14.42
CA GLN A 700 25.68 25.68 14.25
C GLN A 700 24.78 26.71 13.58
N TRP A 701 24.57 27.85 14.24
CA TRP A 701 23.83 28.99 13.68
C TRP A 701 24.71 29.96 12.89
N TYR A 702 24.09 30.64 11.92
CA TYR A 702 24.70 31.60 11.01
C TYR A 702 23.79 32.82 10.80
N ARG A 703 24.39 33.93 10.35
CA ARG A 703 23.69 35.11 9.84
C ARG A 703 24.00 35.29 8.35
N ILE A 704 22.95 35.36 7.54
CA ILE A 704 23.01 35.67 6.11
C ILE A 704 22.68 37.16 5.92
N ASN A 705 23.43 37.86 5.07
CA ASN A 705 23.24 39.30 4.82
C ASN A 705 22.90 39.67 3.37
N LYS A 706 23.29 38.85 2.38
CA LYS A 706 23.09 39.11 0.95
C LYS A 706 22.65 37.88 0.14
N GLY A 707 22.24 36.81 0.82
CA GLY A 707 22.12 35.45 0.25
C GLY A 707 23.30 34.55 0.64
N ALA A 708 23.18 33.26 0.36
CA ALA A 708 24.15 32.24 0.73
C ALA A 708 24.18 31.09 -0.29
N VAL A 709 25.25 30.30 -0.28
CA VAL A 709 25.34 29.04 -1.05
C VAL A 709 25.80 27.94 -0.09
N ALA A 710 24.98 26.92 0.08
CA ALA A 710 25.33 25.72 0.83
C ALA A 710 25.74 24.62 -0.15
N GLN A 711 26.93 24.04 0.03
CA GLN A 711 27.43 22.95 -0.81
C GLN A 711 27.42 21.62 -0.06
N PHE A 712 26.97 20.59 -0.75
CA PHE A 712 26.93 19.21 -0.28
C PHE A 712 27.59 18.30 -1.32
N ASN A 713 28.39 17.34 -0.90
CA ASN A 713 29.12 16.44 -1.78
C ASN A 713 29.09 15.01 -1.22
N GLU A 714 28.36 14.12 -1.89
CA GLU A 714 28.38 12.69 -1.64
C GLU A 714 29.12 12.00 -2.78
N GLU A 715 30.39 11.65 -2.56
CA GLU A 715 31.20 10.86 -3.51
C GLU A 715 31.30 11.47 -4.92
N GLY A 716 31.37 12.80 -5.02
CA GLY A 716 31.46 13.54 -6.29
C GLY A 716 30.10 13.90 -6.91
N HIS A 717 29.00 13.48 -6.30
CA HIS A 717 27.67 13.98 -6.59
C HIS A 717 27.40 15.21 -5.70
N ILE A 718 27.40 16.37 -6.34
CA ILE A 718 27.36 17.66 -5.65
C ILE A 718 25.97 18.25 -5.77
N LEU A 719 25.48 18.84 -4.67
CA LEU A 719 24.27 19.66 -4.62
C LEU A 719 24.63 21.02 -4.05
N ASP A 720 24.57 22.05 -4.89
CA ASP A 720 24.65 23.44 -4.45
C ASP A 720 23.24 23.99 -4.23
N VAL A 721 23.01 24.60 -3.07
CA VAL A 721 21.75 25.25 -2.69
C VAL A 721 21.99 26.75 -2.58
N TYR A 722 21.55 27.50 -3.59
CA TYR A 722 21.64 28.95 -3.64
C TYR A 722 20.42 29.57 -2.96
N THR A 723 20.64 30.27 -1.85
CA THR A 723 19.61 31.03 -1.12
C THR A 723 19.60 32.47 -1.59
N LEU A 724 18.62 32.85 -2.41
CA LEU A 724 18.50 34.20 -2.98
C LEU A 724 17.60 35.10 -2.17
N TRP A 725 16.50 34.55 -1.64
CA TRP A 725 15.58 35.21 -0.72
C TRP A 725 15.21 34.27 0.42
N PRO A 726 15.09 34.79 1.64
CA PRO A 726 15.34 36.18 2.07
C PRO A 726 16.82 36.61 1.95
N LYS A 727 17.09 37.87 1.59
CA LYS A 727 18.48 38.39 1.51
C LYS A 727 19.18 38.40 2.87
N LYS A 728 18.42 38.68 3.93
CA LYS A 728 18.88 38.69 5.32
C LYS A 728 18.06 37.70 6.12
N ALA A 729 18.73 36.75 6.77
CA ALA A 729 18.08 35.72 7.57
C ALA A 729 19.04 35.13 8.59
N GLN A 730 18.49 34.36 9.52
CA GLN A 730 19.27 33.37 10.25
C GLN A 730 19.33 32.09 9.42
N ALA A 731 20.39 31.33 9.59
CA ALA A 731 20.49 30.00 9.01
C ALA A 731 21.16 29.05 9.99
N PHE A 732 21.04 27.76 9.78
CA PHE A 732 21.74 26.76 10.57
C PHE A 732 22.17 25.57 9.72
N ILE A 733 23.22 24.90 10.20
CA ILE A 733 23.61 23.56 9.81
C ILE A 733 23.53 22.70 11.07
N SER A 734 22.91 21.54 10.97
CA SER A 734 22.85 20.54 12.05
C SER A 734 23.00 19.14 11.47
N ASP A 735 23.33 18.18 12.30
CA ASP A 735 23.22 16.78 11.93
C ASP A 735 21.74 16.40 11.78
N TYR A 736 21.44 15.59 10.77
CA TYR A 736 20.10 15.05 10.58
C TYR A 736 19.84 13.92 11.60
N PRO A 737 18.59 13.73 12.06
CA PRO A 737 18.25 12.65 12.98
C PRO A 737 18.75 11.28 12.52
N ASN A 738 19.30 10.50 13.45
CA ASN A 738 19.81 9.16 13.18
C ASN A 738 19.19 8.12 14.13
N GLY A 739 18.41 7.20 13.56
CA GLY A 739 17.72 6.14 14.31
C GLY A 739 18.54 4.86 14.53
N GLY A 740 19.83 4.87 14.19
CA GLY A 740 20.76 3.77 14.45
C GLY A 740 21.36 3.17 13.18
N LYS A 741 21.07 1.90 12.89
CA LYS A 741 21.77 1.17 11.81
C LYS A 741 21.48 1.80 10.44
N ARG A 742 22.54 2.21 9.73
CA ARG A 742 22.48 2.69 8.33
C ARG A 742 21.93 1.62 7.40
N ARG A 743 21.01 2.01 6.51
CA ARG A 743 20.47 1.16 5.43
C ARG A 743 20.26 2.00 4.17
N ILE A 744 21.18 1.91 3.21
CA ILE A 744 21.17 2.73 1.99
C ILE A 744 21.15 4.22 2.40
N MET A 745 20.04 4.94 2.14
CA MET A 745 19.84 6.35 2.51
C MET A 745 19.39 6.55 3.98
N ARG A 746 18.76 5.53 4.60
CA ARG A 746 18.22 5.62 5.96
C ARG A 746 19.35 5.65 6.98
N ASN A 747 19.22 6.51 7.98
CA ASN A 747 20.15 6.64 9.11
C ASN A 747 21.60 6.87 8.62
N ASN A 748 21.77 7.63 7.53
CA ASN A 748 23.09 8.02 7.04
C ASN A 748 23.69 9.05 8.04
N PRO A 749 24.80 8.76 8.73
CA PRO A 749 25.39 9.67 9.70
C PRO A 749 25.96 10.95 9.07
N ASP A 750 26.27 10.93 7.77
CA ASP A 750 26.85 12.08 7.06
C ASP A 750 25.77 13.04 6.52
N ARG A 751 24.50 12.81 6.86
CA ARG A 751 23.39 13.66 6.45
C ARG A 751 23.28 14.87 7.37
N SER A 752 23.20 16.05 6.77
CA SER A 752 23.04 17.31 7.49
C SER A 752 21.76 18.02 7.07
N THR A 753 21.25 18.87 7.94
CA THR A 753 20.13 19.76 7.66
C THR A 753 20.65 21.17 7.44
N TYR A 754 20.31 21.76 6.30
CA TYR A 754 20.44 23.20 6.09
C TYR A 754 19.08 23.87 6.26
N GLY A 755 19.03 24.84 7.17
CA GLY A 755 17.83 25.61 7.46
C GLY A 755 18.02 27.11 7.25
N VAL A 756 17.01 27.78 6.71
CA VAL A 756 16.93 29.25 6.63
C VAL A 756 15.72 29.75 7.40
N ARG A 757 15.96 30.55 8.45
CA ARG A 757 14.95 31.03 9.42
C ARG A 757 14.66 32.52 9.26
N VAL A 758 13.37 32.85 9.24
CA VAL A 758 12.83 34.22 9.40
C VAL A 758 11.70 34.27 10.44
N ASN A 759 11.43 35.45 11.00
CA ASN A 759 10.31 35.69 11.90
C ASN A 759 9.40 36.79 11.35
N GLU A 760 8.38 36.40 10.59
CA GLU A 760 7.51 37.33 9.86
C GLU A 760 6.05 36.88 9.85
N LYS A 761 5.14 37.78 9.45
CA LYS A 761 3.73 37.42 9.19
C LYS A 761 3.54 36.80 7.82
N GLU A 762 4.31 37.30 6.87
CA GLU A 762 4.28 36.94 5.46
C GLU A 762 5.71 36.95 4.94
N THR A 763 6.11 35.91 4.22
CA THR A 763 7.46 35.78 3.67
C THR A 763 7.45 34.98 2.38
N ALA A 764 8.52 35.13 1.60
CA ALA A 764 8.80 34.24 0.48
C ALA A 764 10.26 33.81 0.50
N PHE A 765 10.47 32.55 0.14
CA PHE A 765 11.79 31.94 -0.06
C PHE A 765 12.01 31.75 -1.56
N LEU A 766 13.22 32.01 -2.02
CA LEU A 766 13.62 31.73 -3.40
C LEU A 766 14.99 31.05 -3.39
N HIS A 767 14.99 29.80 -3.83
CA HIS A 767 16.17 28.96 -3.89
C HIS A 767 16.39 28.41 -5.29
N VAL A 768 17.65 28.20 -5.65
CA VAL A 768 18.05 27.39 -6.81
C VAL A 768 18.86 26.21 -6.28
N LEU A 769 18.50 25.00 -6.71
CA LEU A 769 19.17 23.75 -6.36
C LEU A 769 19.86 23.23 -7.63
N GLU A 770 21.16 23.09 -7.58
CA GLU A 770 21.97 22.58 -8.69
C GLU A 770 22.54 21.20 -8.33
N PRO A 771 21.88 20.11 -8.73
CA PRO A 771 22.47 18.78 -8.67
C PRO A 771 23.44 18.59 -9.85
N TYR A 772 24.71 18.28 -9.62
CA TYR A 772 25.67 18.05 -10.70
C TYR A 772 26.78 17.07 -10.32
N LYS A 773 27.57 16.67 -11.33
CA LYS A 773 28.82 15.92 -11.16
C LYS A 773 29.95 16.68 -11.85
N GLY A 774 31.12 16.73 -11.23
CA GLY A 774 32.25 17.49 -11.76
C GLY A 774 32.13 18.98 -11.46
N THR A 775 31.90 19.81 -12.47
CA THR A 775 31.86 21.28 -12.31
C THR A 775 30.44 21.81 -12.40
N SER A 776 30.08 22.73 -11.50
CA SER A 776 28.83 23.49 -11.60
C SER A 776 28.72 24.17 -12.97
N VAL A 777 27.54 24.13 -13.57
CA VAL A 777 27.19 24.84 -14.81
C VAL A 777 26.74 26.26 -14.52
N ILE A 778 26.28 26.55 -13.30
CA ILE A 778 25.93 27.89 -12.86
C ILE A 778 27.20 28.72 -12.62
N SER A 779 27.27 29.89 -13.24
CA SER A 779 28.32 30.87 -12.95
C SER A 779 27.89 31.88 -11.90
N LYS A 780 26.61 32.29 -11.93
CA LYS A 780 26.05 33.29 -11.04
C LYS A 780 24.53 33.19 -10.99
N THR A 781 23.96 33.42 -9.83
CA THR A 781 22.53 33.69 -9.68
C THR A 781 22.29 35.12 -9.20
N SER A 782 21.18 35.72 -9.60
CA SER A 782 20.79 37.06 -9.21
C SER A 782 19.29 37.19 -9.16
N SER A 783 18.80 37.99 -8.23
CA SER A 783 17.37 38.21 -8.04
C SER A 783 17.16 39.55 -7.37
N LYS A 784 16.28 40.38 -7.96
CA LYS A 784 15.96 41.73 -7.51
C LYS A 784 14.90 41.75 -6.41
N ASN A 785 13.98 40.80 -6.46
CA ASN A 785 12.88 40.56 -5.54
C ASN A 785 12.51 39.06 -5.64
N THR A 786 11.53 38.59 -4.89
CA THR A 786 11.13 37.17 -4.87
C THR A 786 10.49 36.67 -6.18
N ASN A 787 10.14 37.58 -7.09
CA ASN A 787 9.42 37.30 -8.33
C ASN A 787 10.37 37.25 -9.54
N ASP A 788 11.53 37.92 -9.47
CA ASP A 788 12.52 37.98 -10.54
C ASP A 788 13.74 37.11 -10.22
N LEU A 789 14.03 36.13 -11.07
CA LEU A 789 15.24 35.32 -11.01
C LEU A 789 16.03 35.40 -12.32
N VAL A 790 17.34 35.53 -12.21
CA VAL A 790 18.28 35.41 -13.32
C VAL A 790 19.36 34.42 -12.96
N VAL A 791 19.53 33.38 -13.78
CA VAL A 791 20.61 32.39 -13.66
C VAL A 791 21.52 32.53 -14.87
N TYR A 792 22.81 32.75 -14.62
CA TYR A 792 23.86 32.83 -15.63
C TYR A 792 24.60 31.49 -15.65
N LEU A 793 24.68 30.87 -16.82
CA LEU A 793 25.37 29.60 -17.02
C LEU A 793 26.76 29.84 -17.64
N LYS A 794 27.70 28.92 -17.40
CA LYS A 794 29.09 29.02 -17.86
C LYS A 794 29.24 28.88 -19.38
N ASP A 795 28.24 28.33 -20.06
CA ASP A 795 28.18 28.19 -21.51
C ASP A 795 27.67 29.46 -22.24
N GLY A 796 27.43 30.55 -21.51
CA GLY A 796 26.93 31.82 -22.05
C GLY A 796 25.42 31.92 -22.13
N ARG A 797 24.67 30.87 -21.75
CA ARG A 797 23.22 30.95 -21.56
C ARG A 797 22.88 31.79 -20.34
N GLN A 798 21.78 32.50 -20.43
CA GLN A 798 21.16 33.25 -19.35
C GLN A 798 19.67 32.93 -19.32
N HIS A 799 19.22 32.40 -18.19
CA HIS A 799 17.82 32.10 -17.92
C HIS A 799 17.22 33.24 -17.09
N LYS A 800 16.09 33.79 -17.52
CA LYS A 800 15.32 34.81 -16.77
C LYS A 800 13.93 34.28 -16.48
N TYR A 801 13.48 34.49 -15.25
CA TYR A 801 12.15 34.14 -14.77
C TYR A 801 11.47 35.39 -14.23
N ALA A 802 10.20 35.57 -14.60
CA ALA A 802 9.26 36.43 -13.88
C ALA A 802 8.11 35.56 -13.36
N ILE A 803 8.06 35.38 -12.03
CA ILE A 803 7.05 34.63 -11.31
C ILE A 803 5.99 35.63 -10.84
N ASN A 804 4.78 35.54 -11.38
CA ASN A 804 3.69 36.44 -11.01
C ASN A 804 2.62 35.67 -10.23
N ASN A 805 1.92 36.39 -9.37
CA ASN A 805 0.71 35.92 -8.69
C ASN A 805 0.89 34.72 -7.75
N LEU A 806 2.10 34.42 -7.26
CA LEU A 806 2.30 33.35 -6.27
C LEU A 806 1.54 33.63 -4.96
N LYS A 807 1.42 34.90 -4.59
CA LYS A 807 0.64 35.36 -3.42
C LYS A 807 -0.87 35.31 -3.65
N GLU A 808 -1.33 35.50 -4.87
CA GLU A 808 -2.74 35.55 -5.24
C GLU A 808 -3.30 34.16 -5.58
N GLY A 809 -2.48 33.28 -6.15
CA GLY A 809 -2.78 31.86 -6.41
C GLY A 809 -2.86 31.48 -7.89
N ASN A 810 -3.16 32.43 -8.77
CA ASN A 810 -3.19 32.23 -10.23
C ASN A 810 -1.79 32.41 -10.82
N VAL A 811 -0.89 31.52 -10.42
CA VAL A 811 0.54 31.64 -10.68
C VAL A 811 0.83 31.58 -12.18
N THR A 812 1.58 32.55 -12.67
CA THR A 812 2.14 32.51 -14.03
C THR A 812 3.65 32.64 -13.96
N VAL A 813 4.33 32.00 -14.90
CA VAL A 813 5.80 32.05 -14.99
C VAL A 813 6.18 32.40 -16.42
N LEU A 814 6.91 33.50 -16.57
CA LEU A 814 7.54 33.86 -17.84
C LEU A 814 9.00 33.42 -17.79
N PHE A 815 9.39 32.52 -18.67
CA PHE A 815 10.77 32.08 -18.86
C PHE A 815 11.31 32.62 -20.19
N SER A 816 12.57 33.05 -20.17
CA SER A 816 13.34 33.30 -21.38
C SER A 816 14.78 32.83 -21.23
N GLU A 817 15.26 32.07 -22.21
CA GLU A 817 16.66 31.72 -22.39
C GLU A 817 17.27 32.68 -23.42
N SER A 818 18.37 33.33 -23.07
CA SER A 818 19.18 34.09 -24.01
C SER A 818 20.60 33.53 -24.09
N LEU A 819 21.15 33.43 -25.29
CA LEU A 819 22.53 33.07 -25.54
C LEU A 819 23.27 34.30 -26.09
N ASN A 820 24.34 34.71 -25.43
CA ASN A 820 25.14 35.88 -25.83
C ASN A 820 24.30 37.15 -26.09
N GLY A 821 23.31 37.39 -25.20
CA GLY A 821 22.43 38.57 -25.24
C GLY A 821 21.23 38.49 -26.19
N LYS A 822 21.11 37.44 -27.02
CA LYS A 822 19.95 37.22 -27.90
C LYS A 822 19.02 36.19 -27.29
N ILE A 823 17.72 36.49 -27.21
CA ILE A 823 16.73 35.52 -26.73
C ILE A 823 16.59 34.41 -27.76
N VAL A 824 16.85 33.18 -27.34
CA VAL A 824 16.79 31.98 -28.18
C VAL A 824 15.55 31.14 -27.88
N ARG A 825 15.01 31.20 -26.66
CA ARG A 825 13.78 30.51 -26.27
C ARG A 825 12.94 31.36 -25.33
N LYS A 826 11.62 31.19 -25.40
CA LYS A 826 10.66 31.77 -24.45
C LYS A 826 9.60 30.74 -24.15
N GLU A 827 9.16 30.72 -22.91
CA GLU A 827 8.13 29.80 -22.46
C GLU A 827 7.27 30.47 -21.40
N ILE A 828 5.96 30.22 -21.42
CA ILE A 828 5.00 30.90 -20.56
C ILE A 828 4.07 29.86 -19.95
N ILE A 829 4.01 29.86 -18.63
CA ILE A 829 2.97 29.15 -17.87
C ILE A 829 1.83 30.13 -17.64
N LYS A 830 0.62 29.73 -18.07
CA LYS A 830 -0.59 30.54 -17.97
C LYS A 830 -1.53 30.01 -16.90
#